data_AF-A0A5J4WY19-F1
#
_entry.id   AF-A0A5J4WY19-F1
#
_cell.length_a   1.000
_cell.length_b   1.000
_cell.length_c   1.000
_cell.angle_alpha   90.00
_cell.angle_beta   90.00
_cell.angle_gamma   90.00
#
_symmetry.space_group_name_H-M   'P 1'
#
loop_
_entity.id
_entity.type
_entity.pdbx_description
1 polymer ?
#
loop_
_entity_poly.entity_id
_entity_poly.type
_entity_poly.pdbx_seq_one_letter_code
_entity_poly.pdbx_strand_id
1 'polypeptide(L)'
;MKSIHVDQGGIIAQICLNEACSSGCGSFIQTLSATLNLPVSEFSKAGLIAKSPVDLGSRCTVFMNSRIKQAQKDCATVEDISAGLALSIIRNALFKVIRIHDPKDIGNKIVVQGGTFLNDSILRAAEIIFDNEVVRPDIAGHMGAFGAALLGIERWEALNADKEPSSTEIRSQFLPSDSIDSLTWETESRRCGKCINNCQLTVHKFSHNSNVEHISGNRCERGLPIEQQKQSKDLFDMVDWHRKRVFSPKLYTPLLPKDAKHGTIGFPRALFFWEEYPLWFTAFTKLGFRVILSAESTDKLNLKGMETIPSEAACFPAKLTHGHVSDLIERKVGTIFIPQELYGRKDSKQGIENYQCALLSTYGAMINNSFEFDKFGIKFFSPALPVYDDVVCAKRFSDKVRAEWPDIKDKEAQSAYLEGCKAYKEWRDEAKKKAEDTIAESRARHQPIAVLAAYPYQYDGIHCGSITPMLLQEGYNVITADSIAHLGTDIIRPYQILNMYSTDGRIIDAAKFVANQEDFIFLYLSSFGCGVTPACHEQCQSFLRVNGRMYANVKIDQALNIGSVRVRIRSLVAAHQQQLALISAQKKRNALLSPINQNNDGEKSTQNEKDIQNSPEISPSPSLTPPPTTNNQVQFDQSSESLNNNKKAPQVQQVKLIPYGYPSAEQAKLAQTQMKDVRVSPINESLQAKELKCDTCGGSYDGQPLGPQLIDSSITQGMGKIPKKPYTVLIHNFSFEHGPGYCRGINSAGYNFQVCPDFTQQEMVDVGLRYVNNDCCYGSVLIVGALLLSIYKKVVDPNLLHFCWIHMGGSCSSRCIGFYIRRALIQAGFPQVGVTELNYNYLVNPEMSIGQTMRVNFAFVIGDSLTRCFHRCKPYEKVPGSTKKLWQLWYDRYQEHVEHGPIFGTAKFIKAMVKDFEELPLVSEERTKPRVGIIGTMCKVEPEFYDWMKDYLVDEEGVEITILDFYGYAIAPSYNAMNQYSTYSFPYAMKIGGYVSQKMIRMFIGWGIDAFQNSKRFDPMRHMETVLERTWSIVPATHISGEGWFYTSQFIFLLDQGIDNFICTTPFDCMPVHLGCRGAMKKLKAMFPKLNVCVLDFDAGSSRMNQLNRIRLMLNSMPERQNQGPQKTLCRVGDLEDLIGDDDLQYSSSSSSSLESFRSGCSPVACQSCSSSSGCNILRKAVQNKLAQQTFIGAVAEDITEEIVKAQQPIKA
;
A
#
# COMPACT_ATOMS: atom_id res chain seq x y z
N MET A 1 -11.85 -1.61 18.12
CA MET A 1 -13.25 -1.23 17.85
C MET A 1 -13.82 -2.12 16.76
N LYS A 2 -15.13 -2.40 16.77
CA LYS A 2 -15.86 -3.19 15.76
C LYS A 2 -17.07 -2.38 15.29
N SER A 3 -17.41 -2.46 14.01
CA SER A 3 -18.66 -1.91 13.46
C SER A 3 -19.41 -3.01 12.71
N ILE A 4 -20.72 -3.05 12.90
CA ILE A 4 -21.61 -4.04 12.29
C ILE A 4 -22.76 -3.27 11.66
N HIS A 5 -22.93 -3.44 10.35
CA HIS A 5 -24.06 -2.88 9.62
C HIS A 5 -25.12 -3.96 9.47
N VAL A 6 -26.34 -3.62 9.89
CA VAL A 6 -27.51 -4.49 9.82
C VAL A 6 -28.47 -3.89 8.82
N ASP A 7 -28.94 -4.69 7.86
CA ASP A 7 -29.90 -4.21 6.88
C ASP A 7 -31.33 -4.10 7.46
N GLN A 8 -32.27 -3.63 6.64
CA GLN A 8 -33.68 -3.47 7.04
C GLN A 8 -34.36 -4.80 7.39
N GLY A 9 -33.82 -5.94 6.94
CA GLY A 9 -34.31 -7.28 7.25
C GLY A 9 -33.73 -7.86 8.54
N GLY A 10 -32.90 -7.11 9.28
CA GLY A 10 -32.23 -7.60 10.48
C GLY A 10 -31.03 -8.50 10.19
N ILE A 11 -30.56 -8.58 8.93
CA ILE A 11 -29.44 -9.41 8.52
C ILE A 11 -28.15 -8.61 8.65
N ILE A 12 -27.11 -9.24 9.18
CA ILE A 12 -25.78 -8.63 9.21
C ILE A 12 -25.27 -8.53 7.77
N ALA A 13 -25.33 -7.33 7.21
CA ALA A 13 -24.87 -7.03 5.86
C ALA A 13 -23.34 -6.89 5.81
N GLN A 14 -22.73 -6.32 6.87
CA GLN A 14 -21.30 -6.04 6.88
C GLN A 14 -20.73 -6.01 8.29
N ILE A 15 -19.52 -6.58 8.45
CA ILE A 15 -18.73 -6.49 9.68
C ILE A 15 -17.38 -5.82 9.35
N CYS A 16 -17.13 -4.66 9.97
CA CYS A 16 -15.86 -3.93 9.87
C CYS A 16 -15.07 -4.06 11.17
N LEU A 17 -13.80 -4.43 11.06
CA LEU A 17 -12.88 -4.61 12.18
C LEU A 17 -11.59 -3.86 11.88
N ASN A 18 -10.98 -3.25 12.89
CA ASN A 18 -9.67 -2.61 12.70
C ASN A 18 -8.64 -3.66 12.26
N GLU A 19 -7.93 -3.39 11.18
CA GLU A 19 -6.99 -4.30 10.53
C GLU A 19 -5.68 -4.45 11.32
N ALA A 20 -5.21 -3.39 11.99
CA ALA A 20 -3.96 -3.33 12.72
C ALA A 20 -4.12 -3.21 14.26
N CYS A 21 -3.16 -3.81 14.98
CA CYS A 21 -2.89 -3.74 16.43
C CYS A 21 -3.91 -2.94 17.28
N SER A 22 -4.82 -3.64 17.95
CA SER A 22 -5.68 -3.05 18.97
C SER A 22 -4.97 -3.07 20.34
N SER A 23 -4.02 -2.16 20.56
CA SER A 23 -3.88 -1.62 21.92
C SER A 23 -5.25 -1.01 22.25
N GLY A 24 -5.92 -1.52 23.29
CA GLY A 24 -7.31 -1.18 23.55
C GLY A 24 -7.47 0.32 23.78
N CYS A 25 -8.43 0.96 23.11
CA CYS A 25 -8.76 2.37 23.35
C CYS A 25 -9.03 2.62 24.85
N GLY A 26 -9.70 1.68 25.52
CA GLY A 26 -9.91 1.72 26.97
C GLY A 26 -8.62 1.68 27.80
N SER A 27 -7.71 0.73 27.53
CA SER A 27 -6.42 0.67 28.23
C SER A 27 -5.58 1.93 27.99
N PHE A 28 -5.70 2.54 26.82
CA PHE A 28 -5.01 3.79 26.53
C PHE A 28 -5.53 4.97 27.37
N ILE A 29 -6.86 5.14 27.44
CA ILE A 29 -7.49 6.14 28.30
C ILE A 29 -7.08 5.92 29.75
N GLN A 30 -7.07 4.66 30.20
CA GLN A 30 -6.67 4.29 31.56
C GLN A 30 -5.21 4.69 31.84
N THR A 31 -4.27 4.29 30.99
CA THR A 31 -2.86 4.66 31.14
C THR A 31 -2.64 6.17 31.11
N LEU A 32 -3.35 6.89 30.24
CA LEU A 32 -3.22 8.34 30.13
C LEU A 32 -3.77 9.04 31.38
N SER A 33 -4.98 8.68 31.81
CA SER A 33 -5.59 9.23 33.03
C SER A 33 -4.69 9.02 34.24
N ALA A 34 -4.09 7.83 34.36
CA ALA A 34 -3.11 7.51 35.40
C ALA A 34 -1.84 8.37 35.29
N THR A 35 -1.35 8.65 34.08
CA THR A 35 -0.20 9.54 33.86
C THR A 35 -0.50 10.98 34.26
N LEU A 36 -1.76 11.39 34.17
CA LEU A 36 -2.26 12.70 34.59
C LEU A 36 -2.73 12.72 36.06
N ASN A 37 -2.50 11.63 36.81
CA ASN A 37 -2.95 11.45 38.19
C ASN A 37 -4.47 11.67 38.39
N LEU A 38 -5.28 11.31 37.40
CA LEU A 38 -6.73 11.40 37.47
C LEU A 38 -7.39 10.01 37.35
N PRO A 39 -8.46 9.74 38.11
CA PRO A 39 -9.35 8.63 37.84
C PRO A 39 -9.97 8.74 36.45
N VAL A 40 -10.17 7.61 35.76
CA VAL A 40 -10.78 7.55 34.41
C VAL A 40 -12.13 8.28 34.36
N SER A 41 -12.93 8.18 35.42
CA SER A 41 -14.24 8.83 35.52
C SER A 41 -14.14 10.35 35.56
N GLU A 42 -13.16 10.90 36.27
CA GLU A 42 -12.94 12.35 36.35
C GLU A 42 -12.35 12.88 35.05
N PHE A 43 -11.36 12.18 34.51
CA PHE A 43 -10.77 12.49 33.21
C PHE A 43 -11.82 12.51 32.09
N SER A 44 -12.78 11.56 32.12
CA SER A 44 -13.93 11.53 31.20
C SER A 44 -14.83 12.78 31.34
N LYS A 45 -15.12 13.20 32.58
CA LYS A 45 -15.99 14.36 32.83
C LYS A 45 -15.32 15.68 32.45
N ALA A 46 -14.02 15.81 32.68
CA ALA A 46 -13.23 16.98 32.30
C ALA A 46 -13.37 17.31 30.80
N GLY A 47 -13.40 16.29 29.93
CA GLY A 47 -13.56 16.49 28.49
C GLY A 47 -14.91 17.08 28.06
N LEU A 48 -15.96 16.99 28.87
CA LEU A 48 -17.29 17.51 28.52
C LEU A 48 -17.39 19.04 28.64
N ILE A 49 -16.54 19.64 29.48
CA ILE A 49 -16.52 21.09 29.74
C ILE A 49 -15.39 21.82 29.00
N ALA A 50 -14.66 21.11 28.15
CA ALA A 50 -13.58 21.66 27.33
C ALA A 50 -14.10 22.78 26.42
N LYS A 51 -13.33 23.87 26.33
CA LYS A 51 -13.69 25.04 25.50
C LYS A 51 -12.99 24.99 24.14
N SER A 52 -11.77 24.45 24.11
CA SER A 52 -10.92 24.41 22.93
C SER A 52 -10.21 23.06 22.83
N PRO A 53 -10.94 21.98 22.46
CA PRO A 53 -10.37 20.64 22.36
C PRO A 53 -9.10 20.60 21.50
N VAL A 54 -8.04 19.98 22.02
CA VAL A 54 -6.76 19.88 21.30
C VAL A 54 -6.89 18.93 20.12
N ASP A 55 -6.39 19.31 18.95
CA ASP A 55 -6.27 18.36 17.85
C ASP A 55 -5.08 17.41 18.07
N LEU A 56 -5.38 16.22 18.59
CA LEU A 56 -4.39 15.15 18.77
C LEU A 56 -4.21 14.30 17.50
N GLY A 57 -4.96 14.59 16.42
CA GLY A 57 -4.97 13.85 15.16
C GLY A 57 -5.60 12.45 15.27
N SER A 58 -5.62 11.67 14.18
CA SER A 58 -6.25 10.33 14.13
C SER A 58 -5.27 9.16 14.34
N ARG A 59 -4.20 9.35 15.12
CA ARG A 59 -3.01 8.47 15.13
C ARG A 59 -3.06 7.36 16.17
N CYS A 60 -2.08 6.44 16.16
CA CYS A 60 -2.01 5.36 17.15
C CYS A 60 -1.64 5.89 18.55
N THR A 61 -1.95 5.11 19.58
CA THR A 61 -1.76 5.46 21.00
C THR A 61 -0.32 5.90 21.33
N VAL A 62 0.68 5.32 20.66
CA VAL A 62 2.10 5.66 20.87
C VAL A 62 2.42 7.08 20.39
N PHE A 63 1.96 7.45 19.19
CA PHE A 63 2.16 8.81 18.67
C PHE A 63 1.28 9.84 19.38
N MET A 64 0.10 9.41 19.82
CA MET A 64 -0.82 10.26 20.56
C MET A 64 -0.22 10.69 21.90
N ASN A 65 0.49 9.80 22.61
CA ASN A 65 1.25 10.17 23.81
C ASN A 65 2.28 11.28 23.57
N SER A 66 3.00 11.24 22.45
CA SER A 66 3.96 12.29 22.11
C SER A 66 3.26 13.63 21.84
N ARG A 67 2.09 13.60 21.18
CA ARG A 67 1.27 14.80 20.94
C ARG A 67 0.67 15.37 22.22
N ILE A 68 0.21 14.52 23.13
CA ILE A 68 -0.31 14.95 24.43
C ILE A 68 0.80 15.64 25.23
N LYS A 69 2.00 15.06 25.29
CA LYS A 69 3.15 15.72 25.93
C LYS A 69 3.48 17.08 25.31
N GLN A 70 3.30 17.23 24.00
CA GLN A 70 3.47 18.52 23.34
C GLN A 70 2.35 19.48 23.73
N ALA A 71 1.09 19.05 23.68
CA ALA A 71 -0.05 19.86 24.11
C ALA A 71 0.09 20.35 25.55
N GLN A 72 0.60 19.52 26.46
CA GLN A 72 0.93 19.93 27.83
C GLN A 72 2.01 21.01 27.88
N LYS A 73 3.03 20.95 27.00
CA LYS A 73 4.05 22.02 26.88
C LYS A 73 3.47 23.30 26.30
N ASP A 74 2.50 23.16 25.40
CA ASP A 74 1.75 24.27 24.81
C ASP A 74 0.65 24.79 25.77
N CYS A 75 0.73 24.43 27.06
CA CYS A 75 -0.17 24.84 28.13
C CYS A 75 -1.65 24.45 27.91
N ALA A 76 -1.92 23.39 27.14
CA ALA A 76 -3.27 22.87 27.00
C ALA A 76 -3.80 22.31 28.33
N THR A 77 -5.05 22.63 28.63
CA THR A 77 -5.73 22.16 29.84
C THR A 77 -6.04 20.67 29.77
N VAL A 78 -6.28 20.03 30.93
CA VAL A 78 -6.60 18.60 30.98
C VAL A 78 -7.96 18.34 30.32
N GLU A 79 -8.89 19.27 30.46
CA GLU A 79 -10.20 19.30 29.80
C GLU A 79 -10.04 19.24 28.28
N ASP A 80 -9.23 20.15 27.71
CA ASP A 80 -9.01 20.23 26.27
C ASP A 80 -8.26 19.01 25.72
N ILE A 81 -7.32 18.45 26.49
CA ILE A 81 -6.62 17.20 26.15
C ILE A 81 -7.59 16.00 26.16
N SER A 82 -8.48 15.92 27.17
CA SER A 82 -9.47 14.85 27.29
C SER A 82 -10.49 14.88 26.15
N ALA A 83 -11.02 16.07 25.82
CA ALA A 83 -11.92 16.25 24.70
C ALA A 83 -11.24 15.96 23.36
N GLY A 84 -10.00 16.44 23.18
CA GLY A 84 -9.17 16.15 22.02
C GLY A 84 -8.97 14.64 21.81
N LEU A 85 -8.70 13.91 22.90
CA LEU A 85 -8.55 12.47 22.88
C LEU A 85 -9.84 11.76 22.45
N ALA A 86 -10.99 12.16 23.01
CA ALA A 86 -12.28 11.56 22.67
C ALA A 86 -12.60 11.73 21.17
N LEU A 87 -12.42 12.94 20.65
CA LEU A 87 -12.58 13.24 19.22
C LEU A 87 -11.61 12.41 18.35
N SER A 88 -10.34 12.33 18.74
CA SER A 88 -9.33 11.54 18.04
C SER A 88 -9.66 10.04 17.98
N ILE A 89 -10.19 9.46 19.06
CA ILE A 89 -10.60 8.05 19.10
C ILE A 89 -11.74 7.78 18.13
N ILE A 90 -12.77 8.64 18.11
CA ILE A 90 -13.93 8.48 17.21
C ILE A 90 -13.53 8.76 15.75
N ARG A 91 -12.73 9.80 15.46
CA ARG A 91 -12.20 10.06 14.11
C ARG A 91 -11.39 8.88 13.59
N ASN A 92 -10.54 8.28 14.44
CA ASN A 92 -9.79 7.09 14.08
C ASN A 92 -10.75 5.93 13.74
N ALA A 93 -11.80 5.72 14.55
CA ALA A 93 -12.80 4.71 14.26
C ALA A 93 -13.50 4.94 12.92
N LEU A 94 -14.06 6.14 12.70
CA LEU A 94 -14.81 6.48 11.51
C LEU A 94 -13.95 6.35 10.24
N PHE A 95 -12.79 7.01 10.22
CA PHE A 95 -11.97 7.10 9.01
C PHE A 95 -11.11 5.87 8.76
N LYS A 96 -10.61 5.18 9.80
CA LYS A 96 -9.71 4.03 9.62
C LYS A 96 -10.39 2.68 9.72
N VAL A 97 -11.42 2.55 10.57
CA VAL A 97 -12.10 1.26 10.80
C VAL A 97 -13.35 1.13 9.95
N ILE A 98 -14.24 2.13 9.98
CA ILE A 98 -15.53 2.05 9.28
C ILE A 98 -15.40 2.50 7.82
N ARG A 99 -14.47 3.44 7.54
CA ARG A 99 -14.15 3.98 6.20
C ARG A 99 -15.37 4.57 5.48
N ILE A 100 -16.09 5.41 6.20
CA ILE A 100 -17.26 6.09 5.65
C ILE A 100 -16.83 7.38 4.96
N HIS A 101 -17.43 7.64 3.79
CA HIS A 101 -17.15 8.81 2.97
C HIS A 101 -17.94 10.04 3.44
N ASP A 102 -19.24 9.83 3.72
CA ASP A 102 -20.15 10.84 4.28
C ASP A 102 -20.74 10.31 5.60
N PRO A 103 -20.66 11.04 6.72
CA PRO A 103 -21.32 10.66 7.98
C PRO A 103 -22.78 10.20 7.83
N LYS A 104 -23.51 10.69 6.82
CA LYS A 104 -24.88 10.25 6.50
C LYS A 104 -24.99 8.77 6.10
N ASP A 105 -23.92 8.16 5.59
CA ASP A 105 -23.89 6.74 5.19
C ASP A 105 -23.99 5.79 6.40
N ILE A 106 -23.77 6.27 7.63
CA ILE A 106 -23.94 5.47 8.85
C ILE A 106 -25.40 5.07 9.05
N GLY A 107 -26.33 5.83 8.48
CA GLY A 107 -27.76 5.72 8.70
C GLY A 107 -28.22 6.46 9.96
N ASN A 108 -29.54 6.46 10.16
CA ASN A 108 -30.19 7.28 11.20
C ASN A 108 -30.28 6.61 12.57
N LYS A 109 -29.88 5.33 12.68
CA LYS A 109 -29.99 4.57 13.93
C LYS A 109 -28.63 4.02 14.31
N ILE A 110 -27.91 4.76 15.14
CA ILE A 110 -26.56 4.41 15.57
C ILE A 110 -26.64 3.84 16.98
N VAL A 111 -26.16 2.61 17.17
CA VAL A 111 -26.05 2.00 18.50
C VAL A 111 -24.59 1.80 18.85
N VAL A 112 -24.17 2.33 20.00
CA VAL A 112 -22.80 2.16 20.51
C VAL A 112 -22.80 1.33 21.79
N GLN A 113 -21.85 0.41 21.90
CA GLN A 113 -21.73 -0.53 23.03
C GLN A 113 -20.27 -0.86 23.35
N GLY A 114 -20.04 -1.43 24.53
CA GLY A 114 -18.74 -1.79 25.07
C GLY A 114 -18.20 -0.80 26.10
N GLY A 115 -17.21 -1.23 26.88
CA GLY A 115 -16.72 -0.48 28.04
C GLY A 115 -16.17 0.93 27.73
N THR A 116 -15.69 1.17 26.52
CA THR A 116 -15.23 2.51 26.10
C THR A 116 -16.36 3.51 25.99
N PHE A 117 -17.57 3.09 25.64
CA PHE A 117 -18.74 3.98 25.55
C PHE A 117 -19.39 4.27 26.90
N LEU A 118 -18.89 3.69 28.01
CA LEU A 118 -19.21 4.16 29.36
C LEU A 118 -18.63 5.55 29.65
N ASN A 119 -17.70 6.02 28.81
CA ASN A 119 -17.14 7.37 28.86
C ASN A 119 -18.06 8.35 28.11
N ASP A 120 -18.64 9.31 28.83
CA ASP A 120 -19.60 10.27 28.26
C ASP A 120 -18.95 11.25 27.27
N SER A 121 -17.67 11.59 27.45
CA SER A 121 -16.93 12.44 26.49
C SER A 121 -16.76 11.74 25.13
N ILE A 122 -16.58 10.42 25.13
CA ILE A 122 -16.51 9.61 23.90
C ILE A 122 -17.88 9.50 23.23
N LEU A 123 -18.95 9.31 24.01
CA LEU A 123 -20.31 9.33 23.46
C LEU A 123 -20.60 10.68 22.80
N ARG A 124 -20.27 11.78 23.49
CA ARG A 124 -20.48 13.13 22.95
C ARG A 124 -19.65 13.39 21.70
N ALA A 125 -18.40 12.94 21.69
CA ALA A 125 -17.55 13.01 20.50
C ALA A 125 -18.16 12.21 19.32
N ALA A 126 -18.80 11.06 19.58
CA ALA A 126 -19.49 10.27 18.58
C ALA A 126 -20.67 11.04 17.97
N GLU A 127 -21.52 11.66 18.79
CA GLU A 127 -22.63 12.50 18.32
C GLU A 127 -22.14 13.67 17.46
N ILE A 128 -21.10 14.38 17.90
CA ILE A 128 -20.53 15.52 17.18
C ILE A 128 -19.96 15.10 15.82
N ILE A 129 -19.25 13.97 15.77
CA ILE A 129 -18.56 13.52 14.54
C ILE A 129 -19.54 12.88 13.56
N PHE A 130 -20.52 12.12 14.06
CA PHE A 130 -21.53 11.49 13.22
C PHE A 130 -22.62 12.47 12.78
N ASP A 131 -22.72 13.63 13.44
CA ASP A 131 -23.79 14.62 13.22
C ASP A 131 -25.18 13.96 13.31
N ASN A 132 -25.33 13.07 14.30
CA ASN A 132 -26.53 12.24 14.47
C ASN A 132 -26.71 11.82 15.92
N GLU A 133 -27.93 11.40 16.26
CA GLU A 133 -28.25 10.85 17.58
C GLU A 133 -27.63 9.45 17.74
N VAL A 134 -26.92 9.23 18.85
CA VAL A 134 -26.21 8.00 19.14
C VAL A 134 -26.83 7.32 20.36
N VAL A 135 -27.42 6.14 20.15
CA VAL A 135 -28.05 5.37 21.22
C VAL A 135 -27.01 4.53 21.95
N ARG A 136 -26.83 4.79 23.24
CA ARG A 136 -26.04 3.96 24.15
C ARG A 136 -26.98 3.21 25.11
N PRO A 137 -26.98 1.86 25.13
CA PRO A 137 -27.67 1.09 26.16
C PRO A 137 -27.15 1.42 27.57
N ASP A 138 -28.03 1.44 28.57
CA ASP A 138 -27.69 1.59 29.99
C ASP A 138 -26.68 0.53 30.46
N ILE A 139 -26.79 -0.68 29.92
CA ILE A 139 -25.88 -1.80 30.15
C ILE A 139 -24.84 -1.98 29.03
N ALA A 140 -24.40 -0.90 28.39
CA ALA A 140 -23.45 -0.93 27.25
C ALA A 140 -22.22 -1.82 27.48
N GLY A 141 -21.69 -1.90 28.72
CA GLY A 141 -20.58 -2.77 29.09
C GLY A 141 -20.90 -4.27 29.12
N HIS A 142 -22.18 -4.65 29.27
CA HIS A 142 -22.66 -6.02 29.45
C HIS A 142 -23.41 -6.59 28.24
N MET A 143 -23.58 -5.81 27.16
CA MET A 143 -24.33 -6.22 25.96
C MET A 143 -23.87 -7.54 25.35
N GLY A 144 -22.57 -7.87 25.43
CA GLY A 144 -22.07 -9.17 24.98
C GLY A 144 -22.59 -10.36 25.79
N ALA A 145 -22.71 -10.20 27.11
CA ALA A 145 -23.28 -11.22 27.99
C ALA A 145 -24.79 -11.35 27.78
N PHE A 146 -25.48 -10.21 27.62
CA PHE A 146 -26.90 -10.17 27.28
C PHE A 146 -27.20 -10.92 25.96
N GLY A 147 -26.43 -10.63 24.91
CA GLY A 147 -26.57 -11.33 23.62
C GLY A 147 -26.27 -12.83 23.72
N ALA A 148 -25.29 -13.24 24.53
CA ALA A 148 -25.00 -14.66 24.76
C ALA A 148 -26.15 -15.38 25.49
N ALA A 149 -26.80 -14.72 26.45
CA ALA A 149 -27.97 -15.25 27.13
C ALA A 149 -29.14 -15.44 26.15
N LEU A 150 -29.43 -14.45 25.30
CA LEU A 150 -30.46 -14.55 24.26
C LEU A 150 -30.19 -15.69 23.27
N LEU A 151 -28.96 -15.79 22.76
CA LEU A 151 -28.56 -16.91 21.89
C LEU A 151 -28.68 -18.27 22.59
N GLY A 152 -28.44 -18.31 23.89
CA GLY A 152 -28.65 -19.51 24.71
C GLY A 152 -30.11 -19.93 24.74
N ILE A 153 -31.03 -18.97 24.92
CA ILE A 153 -32.47 -19.17 24.89
C ILE A 153 -32.90 -19.63 23.49
N GLU A 154 -32.53 -18.91 22.43
CA GLU A 154 -32.89 -19.26 21.04
C GLU A 154 -32.43 -20.67 20.66
N ARG A 155 -31.21 -21.05 21.04
CA ARG A 155 -30.69 -22.39 20.79
C ARG A 155 -31.43 -23.46 21.60
N TRP A 156 -31.77 -23.15 22.84
CA TRP A 156 -32.56 -24.05 23.68
C TRP A 156 -33.96 -24.28 23.06
N GLU A 157 -34.61 -23.22 22.59
CA GLU A 157 -35.90 -23.31 21.88
C GLU A 157 -35.76 -24.14 20.61
N ALA A 158 -34.77 -23.87 19.75
CA ALA A 158 -34.53 -24.60 18.52
C ALA A 158 -34.25 -26.10 18.75
N LEU A 159 -33.48 -26.44 19.80
CA LEU A 159 -33.19 -27.83 20.16
C LEU A 159 -34.40 -28.60 20.70
N ASN A 160 -35.42 -27.89 21.17
CA ASN A 160 -36.65 -28.48 21.70
C ASN A 160 -37.86 -28.33 20.75
N ALA A 161 -37.75 -27.57 19.66
CA ALA A 161 -38.84 -27.33 18.71
C ALA A 161 -39.30 -28.59 17.94
N ASP A 162 -38.37 -29.50 17.62
CA ASP A 162 -38.66 -30.73 16.84
C ASP A 162 -38.73 -32.01 17.71
N LYS A 163 -38.81 -31.85 19.03
CA LYS A 163 -38.81 -32.98 19.96
C LYS A 163 -40.21 -33.49 20.25
N GLU A 164 -40.37 -34.81 20.29
CA GLU A 164 -41.61 -35.40 20.77
C GLU A 164 -41.88 -35.02 22.24
N PRO A 165 -43.16 -34.83 22.65
CA PRO A 165 -43.54 -34.46 24.02
C PRO A 165 -43.06 -35.44 25.10
N SER A 166 -42.65 -36.65 24.70
CA SER A 166 -42.15 -37.73 25.54
C SER A 166 -40.64 -37.65 25.83
N SER A 167 -39.91 -36.76 25.15
CA SER A 167 -38.45 -36.66 25.27
C SER A 167 -38.02 -35.70 26.39
N THR A 168 -36.90 -36.02 27.05
CA THR A 168 -36.38 -35.23 28.17
C THR A 168 -35.99 -33.82 27.72
N GLU A 169 -36.56 -32.83 28.39
CA GLU A 169 -36.23 -31.41 28.22
C GLU A 169 -34.72 -31.20 28.45
N ILE A 170 -34.01 -30.62 27.47
CA ILE A 170 -32.61 -30.22 27.68
C ILE A 170 -32.63 -29.03 28.64
N ARG A 171 -32.01 -29.15 29.82
CA ARG A 171 -31.91 -28.05 30.79
C ARG A 171 -30.54 -27.39 30.75
N SER A 172 -30.51 -26.10 31.09
CA SER A 172 -29.26 -25.34 31.23
C SER A 172 -28.38 -25.95 32.32
N GLN A 173 -27.08 -26.06 32.05
CA GLN A 173 -26.05 -26.43 33.04
C GLN A 173 -25.46 -25.20 33.75
N PHE A 174 -26.06 -24.02 33.56
CA PHE A 174 -25.62 -22.81 34.24
C PHE A 174 -25.77 -22.96 35.75
N LEU A 175 -24.78 -22.49 36.50
CA LEU A 175 -24.82 -22.56 37.96
C LEU A 175 -25.98 -21.72 38.51
N PRO A 176 -26.67 -22.17 39.58
CA PRO A 176 -27.62 -21.34 40.31
C PRO A 176 -26.95 -20.07 40.86
N SER A 177 -27.72 -19.00 41.07
CA SER A 177 -27.19 -17.70 41.57
C SER A 177 -26.32 -17.85 42.81
N ASP A 178 -26.81 -18.59 43.81
CA ASP A 178 -26.08 -18.81 45.08
C ASP A 178 -24.75 -19.57 44.89
N SER A 179 -24.67 -20.42 43.87
CA SER A 179 -23.45 -21.14 43.49
C SER A 179 -22.47 -20.29 42.69
N ILE A 180 -22.95 -19.23 42.02
CA ILE A 180 -22.11 -18.24 41.35
C ILE A 180 -21.46 -17.33 42.39
N ASP A 181 -22.22 -16.88 43.39
CA ASP A 181 -21.72 -15.97 44.44
C ASP A 181 -20.65 -16.63 45.33
N SER A 182 -20.70 -17.96 45.47
CA SER A 182 -19.72 -18.77 46.22
C SER A 182 -18.57 -19.33 45.35
N LEU A 183 -18.52 -18.98 44.06
CA LEU A 183 -17.56 -19.53 43.10
C LEU A 183 -16.14 -19.04 43.39
N THR A 184 -15.28 -19.93 43.88
CA THR A 184 -13.83 -19.72 43.99
C THR A 184 -13.06 -20.50 42.93
N TRP A 185 -11.86 -20.07 42.56
CA TRP A 185 -11.00 -20.78 41.61
C TRP A 185 -9.53 -20.75 42.00
N GLU A 186 -8.83 -21.82 41.65
CA GLU A 186 -7.37 -21.93 41.74
C GLU A 186 -6.75 -21.74 40.35
N THR A 187 -5.59 -21.07 40.29
CA THR A 187 -4.87 -20.85 39.04
C THR A 187 -3.48 -21.48 39.13
N GLU A 188 -3.17 -22.42 38.23
CA GLU A 188 -1.83 -22.99 38.08
C GLU A 188 -1.23 -22.63 36.71
N SER A 189 0.10 -22.59 36.62
CA SER A 189 0.82 -22.40 35.35
C SER A 189 1.63 -23.66 35.04
N ARG A 190 1.43 -24.24 33.86
CA ARG A 190 2.12 -25.47 33.41
C ARG A 190 2.66 -25.34 32.00
N ARG A 191 3.71 -26.09 31.63
CA ARG A 191 4.22 -26.21 30.26
C ARG A 191 3.59 -27.42 29.55
N CYS A 192 3.13 -27.24 28.31
CA CYS A 192 2.36 -28.26 27.57
C CYS A 192 3.16 -29.52 27.17
N GLY A 193 4.39 -29.37 26.68
CA GLY A 193 5.28 -30.48 26.28
C GLY A 193 4.89 -31.29 25.01
N LYS A 194 3.69 -31.14 24.45
CA LYS A 194 3.17 -32.02 23.37
C LYS A 194 3.61 -31.68 21.94
N CYS A 195 4.32 -30.57 21.75
CA CYS A 195 4.97 -30.22 20.49
C CYS A 195 6.11 -29.23 20.75
N ILE A 196 6.87 -28.91 19.69
CA ILE A 196 8.06 -28.06 19.80
C ILE A 196 7.77 -26.65 20.34
N ASN A 197 6.51 -26.18 20.28
CA ASN A 197 6.09 -24.88 20.83
C ASN A 197 6.10 -24.83 22.36
N ASN A 198 5.98 -25.98 23.05
CA ASN A 198 5.97 -26.09 24.51
C ASN A 198 5.26 -24.93 25.25
N CYS A 199 3.99 -24.68 24.89
CA CYS A 199 3.22 -23.52 25.33
C CYS A 199 3.16 -23.42 26.87
N GLN A 200 3.24 -22.19 27.40
CA GLN A 200 2.91 -21.90 28.79
C GLN A 200 1.39 -21.80 28.92
N LEU A 201 0.82 -22.70 29.70
CA LEU A 201 -0.61 -22.86 29.93
C LEU A 201 -0.95 -22.26 31.29
N THR A 202 -2.03 -21.48 31.33
CA THR A 202 -2.69 -21.06 32.57
C THR A 202 -3.93 -21.92 32.73
N VAL A 203 -3.99 -22.69 33.81
CA VAL A 203 -5.08 -23.64 34.09
C VAL A 203 -5.87 -23.12 35.28
N HIS A 204 -7.16 -22.92 35.08
CA HIS A 204 -8.10 -22.52 36.14
C HIS A 204 -8.94 -23.73 36.55
N LYS A 205 -9.03 -23.96 37.86
CA LYS A 205 -9.87 -25.00 38.48
C LYS A 205 -10.92 -24.31 39.35
N PHE A 206 -12.19 -24.48 39.01
CA PHE A 206 -13.29 -23.87 39.75
C PHE A 206 -13.77 -24.82 40.85
N SER A 207 -14.07 -24.27 42.02
CA SER A 207 -14.53 -24.99 43.23
C SER A 207 -15.74 -25.89 43.01
N HIS A 208 -16.68 -25.48 42.15
CA HIS A 208 -17.92 -26.23 41.87
C HIS A 208 -17.72 -27.39 40.88
N ASN A 209 -16.58 -27.44 40.19
CA ASN A 209 -16.23 -28.54 39.29
C ASN A 209 -14.70 -28.69 39.14
N SER A 210 -14.05 -29.13 40.22
CA SER A 210 -12.59 -29.28 40.30
C SER A 210 -12.02 -30.30 39.30
N ASN A 211 -12.87 -31.16 38.72
CA ASN A 211 -12.50 -32.12 37.68
C ASN A 211 -12.38 -31.50 36.28
N VAL A 212 -12.88 -30.28 36.06
CA VAL A 212 -12.80 -29.59 34.76
C VAL A 212 -11.74 -28.50 34.81
N GLU A 213 -10.65 -28.73 34.09
CA GLU A 213 -9.58 -27.77 33.90
C GLU A 213 -9.93 -26.78 32.77
N HIS A 214 -9.99 -25.49 33.09
CA HIS A 214 -10.13 -24.43 32.08
C HIS A 214 -8.75 -23.91 31.69
N ILE A 215 -8.29 -24.32 30.51
CA ILE A 215 -6.92 -24.07 30.05
C ILE A 215 -6.90 -22.88 29.07
N SER A 216 -6.03 -21.92 29.34
CA SER A 216 -5.70 -20.80 28.44
C SER A 216 -4.18 -20.74 28.18
N GLY A 217 -3.75 -19.96 27.18
CA GLY A 217 -2.34 -19.87 26.77
C GLY A 217 -1.87 -20.97 25.79
N ASN A 218 -2.73 -21.93 25.45
CA ASN A 218 -2.45 -22.96 24.45
C ASN A 218 -2.51 -22.40 23.01
N ARG A 219 -1.48 -22.68 22.20
CA ARG A 219 -1.48 -22.36 20.75
C ARG A 219 -2.23 -23.38 19.90
N CYS A 220 -2.38 -24.60 20.41
CA CYS A 220 -3.08 -25.70 19.73
C CYS A 220 -3.94 -26.49 20.72
N GLU A 221 -4.74 -27.40 20.19
CA GLU A 221 -5.70 -28.21 20.98
C GLU A 221 -5.04 -29.34 21.76
N ARG A 222 -3.81 -29.72 21.40
CA ARG A 222 -3.08 -30.77 22.13
C ARG A 222 -2.97 -30.42 23.61
N GLY A 223 -2.88 -29.14 23.94
CA GLY A 223 -2.85 -28.63 25.31
C GLY A 223 -4.19 -28.67 26.04
N LEU A 224 -5.31 -28.96 25.36
CA LEU A 224 -6.64 -29.09 25.95
C LEU A 224 -6.91 -30.56 26.36
N PRO A 225 -7.85 -30.79 27.31
CA PRO A 225 -8.36 -32.12 27.62
C PRO A 225 -8.90 -32.83 26.36
N ILE A 226 -8.80 -34.16 26.30
CA ILE A 226 -9.21 -34.96 25.12
C ILE A 226 -10.68 -34.74 24.77
N GLU A 227 -11.54 -34.57 25.77
CA GLU A 227 -12.98 -34.30 25.63
C GLU A 227 -13.27 -32.96 24.94
N GLN A 228 -12.34 -32.00 24.99
CA GLN A 228 -12.44 -30.69 24.34
C GLN A 228 -11.75 -30.66 22.96
N GLN A 229 -11.07 -31.73 22.57
CA GLN A 229 -10.46 -31.86 21.24
C GLN A 229 -11.52 -32.37 20.25
N LYS A 230 -12.11 -31.47 19.46
CA LYS A 230 -13.00 -31.87 18.36
C LYS A 230 -12.18 -32.69 17.34
N GLN A 231 -12.40 -34.00 17.26
CA GLN A 231 -11.77 -34.82 16.22
C GLN A 231 -12.40 -34.51 14.86
N SER A 232 -11.76 -33.66 14.05
CA SER A 232 -12.15 -33.37 12.66
C SER A 232 -11.52 -34.37 11.67
N LYS A 233 -11.70 -35.68 11.86
CA LYS A 233 -11.00 -36.69 11.04
C LYS A 233 -11.37 -36.68 9.54
N ASP A 234 -12.48 -36.05 9.16
CA ASP A 234 -13.02 -36.08 7.80
C ASP A 234 -12.93 -34.75 7.02
N LEU A 235 -12.22 -33.74 7.54
CA LEU A 235 -12.04 -32.46 6.85
C LEU A 235 -10.69 -32.37 6.13
N PHE A 236 -10.67 -31.70 4.97
CA PHE A 236 -9.50 -31.53 4.13
C PHE A 236 -8.78 -30.20 4.40
N ASP A 237 -7.44 -30.26 4.49
CA ASP A 237 -6.57 -29.08 4.55
C ASP A 237 -5.68 -29.03 3.31
N MET A 238 -6.05 -28.15 2.38
CA MET A 238 -5.29 -27.97 1.16
C MET A 238 -3.92 -27.34 1.37
N VAL A 239 -3.73 -26.51 2.40
CA VAL A 239 -2.43 -25.86 2.67
C VAL A 239 -1.42 -26.89 3.15
N ASP A 240 -1.83 -27.77 4.07
CA ASP A 240 -0.98 -28.88 4.52
C ASP A 240 -0.70 -29.89 3.40
N TRP A 241 -1.72 -30.23 2.61
CA TRP A 241 -1.56 -31.07 1.42
C TRP A 241 -0.56 -30.46 0.42
N HIS A 242 -0.72 -29.18 0.11
CA HIS A 242 0.14 -28.45 -0.82
C HIS A 242 1.59 -28.47 -0.35
N ARG A 243 1.85 -28.11 0.91
CA ARG A 243 3.20 -28.14 1.51
C ARG A 243 3.85 -29.52 1.40
N LYS A 244 3.11 -30.59 1.76
CA LYS A 244 3.62 -31.96 1.72
C LYS A 244 3.90 -32.44 0.29
N ARG A 245 3.10 -32.00 -0.68
CA ARG A 245 3.20 -32.43 -2.07
C ARG A 245 4.28 -31.67 -2.84
N VAL A 246 4.39 -30.35 -2.67
CA VAL A 246 5.36 -29.52 -3.40
C VAL A 246 6.80 -29.78 -2.94
N PHE A 247 7.02 -30.11 -1.66
CA PHE A 247 8.34 -30.43 -1.11
C PHE A 247 8.51 -31.92 -0.78
N SER A 248 7.74 -32.80 -1.43
CA SER A 248 7.73 -34.24 -1.13
C SER A 248 9.10 -34.88 -1.33
N PRO A 249 9.72 -35.45 -0.28
CA PRO A 249 10.99 -36.17 -0.41
C PRO A 249 10.88 -37.43 -1.28
N LYS A 250 9.67 -37.98 -1.46
CA LYS A 250 9.43 -39.15 -2.31
C LYS A 250 9.48 -38.80 -3.79
N LEU A 251 9.03 -37.60 -4.16
CA LEU A 251 8.98 -37.15 -5.55
C LEU A 251 10.27 -36.42 -5.95
N TYR A 252 10.86 -35.69 -5.01
CA TYR A 252 12.03 -34.85 -5.24
C TYR A 252 13.22 -35.37 -4.43
N THR A 253 13.74 -36.53 -4.84
CA THR A 253 14.92 -37.14 -4.21
C THR A 253 16.21 -36.58 -4.80
N PRO A 254 17.07 -35.90 -4.01
CA PRO A 254 18.33 -35.38 -4.52
C PRO A 254 19.27 -36.47 -5.04
N LEU A 255 20.03 -36.18 -6.10
CA LEU A 255 21.08 -37.07 -6.59
C LEU A 255 22.10 -37.40 -5.49
N LEU A 256 22.63 -38.63 -5.49
CA LEU A 256 23.75 -38.99 -4.61
C LEU A 256 24.98 -38.14 -4.95
N PRO A 257 25.89 -37.86 -4.00
CA PRO A 257 27.04 -36.99 -4.26
C PRO A 257 27.93 -37.47 -5.42
N LYS A 258 27.99 -38.80 -5.63
CA LYS A 258 28.73 -39.43 -6.75
C LYS A 258 28.11 -39.20 -8.13
N ASP A 259 26.79 -38.97 -8.19
CA ASP A 259 26.04 -38.80 -9.44
C ASP A 259 25.88 -37.30 -9.80
N ALA A 260 26.20 -36.43 -8.85
CA ALA A 260 26.06 -34.97 -8.96
C ALA A 260 27.33 -34.34 -9.57
N LYS A 261 27.48 -34.49 -10.89
CA LYS A 261 28.66 -34.04 -11.66
C LYS A 261 28.99 -32.56 -11.48
N HIS A 262 27.98 -31.71 -11.29
CA HIS A 262 28.16 -30.26 -11.12
C HIS A 262 28.02 -29.80 -9.66
N GLY A 263 28.09 -30.75 -8.71
CA GLY A 263 28.08 -30.45 -7.27
C GLY A 263 26.69 -30.20 -6.69
N THR A 264 26.64 -29.43 -5.60
CA THR A 264 25.42 -29.13 -4.85
C THR A 264 24.88 -27.75 -5.17
N ILE A 265 23.56 -27.66 -5.34
CA ILE A 265 22.84 -26.39 -5.51
C ILE A 265 21.74 -26.27 -4.46
N GLY A 266 21.72 -25.15 -3.74
CA GLY A 266 20.83 -24.85 -2.63
C GLY A 266 19.67 -23.96 -3.04
N PHE A 267 18.45 -24.35 -2.69
CA PHE A 267 17.24 -23.54 -2.88
C PHE A 267 16.68 -23.10 -1.52
N PRO A 268 16.44 -21.81 -1.29
CA PRO A 268 15.72 -21.37 -0.09
C PRO A 268 14.24 -21.74 -0.22
N ARG A 269 13.67 -22.35 0.82
CA ARG A 269 12.24 -22.65 0.92
C ARG A 269 11.43 -21.37 1.21
N ALA A 270 11.46 -20.42 0.29
CA ALA A 270 10.83 -19.13 0.43
C ALA A 270 10.32 -18.61 -0.93
N LEU A 271 9.41 -17.64 -0.88
CA LEU A 271 8.95 -16.90 -2.06
C LEU A 271 8.44 -17.86 -3.18
N PHE A 272 8.89 -17.69 -4.42
CA PHE A 272 8.41 -18.46 -5.59
C PHE A 272 8.65 -19.98 -5.47
N PHE A 273 9.60 -20.45 -4.66
CA PHE A 273 9.83 -21.90 -4.47
C PHE A 273 8.65 -22.64 -3.84
N TRP A 274 7.72 -21.93 -3.20
CA TRP A 274 6.45 -22.53 -2.76
C TRP A 274 5.57 -22.99 -3.91
N GLU A 275 5.80 -22.51 -5.13
CA GLU A 275 5.05 -22.91 -6.31
C GLU A 275 5.95 -23.59 -7.36
N GLU A 276 7.17 -23.07 -7.55
CA GLU A 276 8.05 -23.42 -8.65
C GLU A 276 9.15 -24.42 -8.29
N TYR A 277 9.22 -24.91 -7.04
CA TYR A 277 10.19 -25.94 -6.68
C TYR A 277 10.17 -27.17 -7.59
N PRO A 278 9.01 -27.70 -8.03
CA PRO A 278 8.97 -28.80 -8.99
C PRO A 278 9.69 -28.50 -10.32
N LEU A 279 9.62 -27.26 -10.79
CA LEU A 279 10.29 -26.80 -12.02
C LEU A 279 11.80 -26.84 -11.83
N TRP A 280 12.28 -26.07 -10.84
CA TRP A 280 13.69 -25.85 -10.64
C TRP A 280 14.40 -27.11 -10.16
N PHE A 281 13.76 -27.92 -9.31
CA PHE A 281 14.31 -29.19 -8.89
C PHE A 281 14.55 -30.12 -10.07
N THR A 282 13.54 -30.27 -10.95
CA THR A 282 13.63 -31.14 -12.13
C THR A 282 14.70 -30.66 -13.09
N ALA A 283 14.73 -29.36 -13.40
CA ALA A 283 15.71 -28.78 -14.32
C ALA A 283 17.15 -28.98 -13.84
N PHE A 284 17.47 -28.62 -12.59
CA PHE A 284 18.84 -28.75 -12.07
C PHE A 284 19.25 -30.20 -11.82
N THR A 285 18.31 -31.08 -11.43
CA THR A 285 18.58 -32.52 -11.32
C THR A 285 18.93 -33.13 -12.68
N LYS A 286 18.21 -32.76 -13.75
CA LYS A 286 18.52 -33.21 -15.13
C LYS A 286 19.86 -32.70 -15.62
N LEU A 287 20.24 -31.50 -15.20
CA LEU A 287 21.58 -30.95 -15.43
C LEU A 287 22.66 -31.59 -14.54
N GLY A 288 22.37 -32.60 -13.73
CA GLY A 288 23.38 -33.29 -12.92
C GLY A 288 23.80 -32.58 -11.63
N PHE A 289 22.96 -31.70 -11.09
CA PHE A 289 23.17 -31.11 -9.76
C PHE A 289 22.47 -31.90 -8.67
N ARG A 290 23.08 -31.97 -7.48
CA ARG A 290 22.41 -32.38 -6.26
C ARG A 290 21.67 -31.18 -5.66
N VAL A 291 20.35 -31.16 -5.82
CA VAL A 291 19.50 -30.09 -5.30
C VAL A 291 19.26 -30.28 -3.79
N ILE A 292 19.56 -29.25 -3.00
CA ILE A 292 19.37 -29.22 -1.54
C ILE A 292 18.39 -28.10 -1.20
N LEU A 293 17.29 -28.43 -0.53
CA LEU A 293 16.33 -27.47 -0.02
C LEU A 293 16.71 -27.05 1.41
N SER A 294 16.52 -25.79 1.77
CA SER A 294 16.69 -25.31 3.15
C SER A 294 15.69 -25.96 4.12
N ALA A 295 15.98 -25.83 5.42
CA ALA A 295 15.13 -26.36 6.48
C ALA A 295 13.68 -25.83 6.44
N GLU A 296 12.78 -26.50 7.15
CA GLU A 296 11.45 -25.96 7.47
C GLU A 296 11.59 -24.65 8.27
N SER A 297 10.72 -23.69 7.98
CA SER A 297 10.73 -22.40 8.63
C SER A 297 10.36 -22.51 10.12
N THR A 298 11.13 -21.84 10.95
CA THR A 298 10.92 -21.75 12.41
C THR A 298 11.32 -20.37 12.90
N ASP A 299 10.84 -19.96 14.08
CA ASP A 299 11.27 -18.71 14.72
C ASP A 299 12.81 -18.65 14.85
N LYS A 300 13.44 -19.79 15.19
CA LYS A 300 14.90 -19.91 15.27
C LYS A 300 15.57 -19.67 13.93
N LEU A 301 15.06 -20.24 12.84
CA LEU A 301 15.59 -20.01 11.49
C LEU A 301 15.45 -18.55 11.07
N ASN A 302 14.30 -17.94 11.35
CA ASN A 302 14.07 -16.52 11.05
C ASN A 302 15.07 -15.62 11.80
N LEU A 303 15.31 -15.87 13.09
CA LEU A 303 16.28 -15.11 13.89
C LEU A 303 17.71 -15.19 13.35
N LYS A 304 18.12 -16.33 12.76
CA LYS A 304 19.45 -16.47 12.12
C LYS A 304 19.68 -15.52 10.95
N GLY A 305 18.62 -15.13 10.24
CA GLY A 305 18.71 -14.22 9.09
C GLY A 305 18.64 -12.75 9.47
N MET A 306 18.26 -12.44 10.70
CA MET A 306 17.78 -11.10 11.09
C MET A 306 18.82 -10.00 10.89
N GLU A 307 20.09 -10.27 11.22
CA GLU A 307 21.20 -9.31 11.08
C GLU A 307 21.49 -8.93 9.62
N THR A 308 21.05 -9.74 8.66
CA THR A 308 21.30 -9.51 7.23
C THR A 308 20.15 -8.80 6.54
N ILE A 309 19.03 -8.56 7.22
CA ILE A 309 17.86 -7.90 6.65
C ILE A 309 18.13 -6.39 6.55
N PRO A 310 18.13 -5.79 5.35
CA PRO A 310 18.46 -4.37 5.20
C PRO A 310 17.32 -3.43 5.62
N SER A 311 16.08 -3.94 5.70
CA SER A 311 14.89 -3.13 5.95
C SER A 311 13.84 -3.89 6.77
N GLU A 312 13.54 -3.40 7.97
CA GLU A 312 12.49 -3.95 8.85
C GLU A 312 11.08 -3.91 8.24
N ALA A 313 10.84 -2.92 7.38
CA ALA A 313 9.59 -2.72 6.64
C ALA A 313 9.37 -3.74 5.49
N ALA A 314 10.38 -4.57 5.16
CA ALA A 314 10.16 -5.65 4.21
C ALA A 314 9.13 -6.66 4.74
N CYS A 315 8.31 -7.22 3.84
CA CYS A 315 7.29 -8.18 4.25
C CYS A 315 7.90 -9.43 4.89
N PHE A 316 7.18 -10.05 5.83
CA PHE A 316 7.72 -11.17 6.62
C PHE A 316 8.25 -12.36 5.77
N PRO A 317 7.59 -12.79 4.67
CA PRO A 317 8.14 -13.83 3.79
C PRO A 317 9.48 -13.47 3.14
N ALA A 318 9.68 -12.19 2.83
CA ALA A 318 10.94 -11.69 2.30
C ALA A 318 12.04 -11.78 3.37
N LYS A 319 11.76 -11.31 4.59
CA LYS A 319 12.64 -11.43 5.76
C LYS A 319 13.06 -12.88 6.03
N LEU A 320 12.11 -13.80 5.98
CA LEU A 320 12.34 -15.24 6.19
C LEU A 320 13.34 -15.85 5.19
N THR A 321 13.43 -15.30 3.97
CA THR A 321 14.39 -15.77 2.96
C THR A 321 15.84 -15.64 3.43
N HIS A 322 16.17 -14.64 4.25
CA HIS A 322 17.51 -14.48 4.83
C HIS A 322 17.85 -15.65 5.76
N GLY A 323 16.90 -16.09 6.60
CA GLY A 323 17.10 -17.23 7.47
C GLY A 323 17.33 -18.52 6.69
N HIS A 324 16.63 -18.70 5.57
CA HIS A 324 16.82 -19.84 4.66
C HIS A 324 18.18 -19.82 3.97
N VAL A 325 18.65 -18.64 3.55
CA VAL A 325 19.99 -18.49 2.97
C VAL A 325 21.07 -18.78 4.02
N SER A 326 20.93 -18.28 5.25
CA SER A 326 21.85 -18.61 6.35
C SER A 326 21.90 -20.13 6.63
N ASP A 327 20.76 -20.83 6.61
CA ASP A 327 20.71 -22.29 6.76
C ASP A 327 21.46 -23.02 5.63
N LEU A 328 21.33 -22.57 4.37
CA LEU A 328 22.06 -23.13 3.24
C LEU A 328 23.58 -22.90 3.35
N ILE A 329 24.00 -21.73 3.82
CA ILE A 329 25.41 -21.41 4.08
C ILE A 329 25.98 -22.36 5.15
N GLU A 330 25.27 -22.56 6.26
CA GLU A 330 25.68 -23.49 7.32
C GLU A 330 25.79 -24.94 6.82
N ARG A 331 24.92 -25.33 5.87
CA ARG A 331 24.96 -26.64 5.20
C ARG A 331 26.06 -26.78 4.16
N LYS A 332 26.83 -25.72 3.89
CA LYS A 332 27.96 -25.69 2.95
C LYS A 332 27.60 -26.15 1.54
N VAL A 333 26.45 -25.70 1.03
CA VAL A 333 26.10 -25.92 -0.39
C VAL A 333 27.09 -25.18 -1.29
N GLY A 334 27.47 -25.77 -2.43
CA GLY A 334 28.45 -25.16 -3.34
C GLY A 334 27.90 -23.98 -4.13
N THR A 335 26.61 -24.00 -4.45
CA THR A 335 25.91 -22.91 -5.16
C THR A 335 24.56 -22.64 -4.49
N ILE A 336 24.12 -21.39 -4.43
CA ILE A 336 22.74 -21.01 -4.04
C ILE A 336 22.05 -20.38 -5.25
N PHE A 337 20.82 -20.81 -5.54
CA PHE A 337 20.05 -20.33 -6.69
C PHE A 337 18.81 -19.56 -6.25
N ILE A 338 18.64 -18.34 -6.77
CA ILE A 338 17.46 -17.49 -6.59
C ILE A 338 17.22 -16.70 -7.88
N PRO A 339 16.30 -17.10 -8.78
CA PRO A 339 16.02 -16.37 -10.01
C PRO A 339 15.43 -14.97 -9.76
N GLN A 340 15.53 -14.12 -10.78
CA GLN A 340 14.90 -12.81 -10.84
C GLN A 340 13.82 -12.80 -11.93
N GLU A 341 12.56 -12.76 -11.50
CA GLU A 341 11.40 -12.90 -12.38
C GLU A 341 10.57 -11.63 -12.36
N LEU A 342 10.77 -10.76 -13.36
CA LEU A 342 9.98 -9.53 -13.45
C LEU A 342 8.52 -9.80 -13.82
N TYR A 343 8.30 -10.74 -14.73
CA TYR A 343 6.99 -11.15 -15.21
C TYR A 343 6.74 -12.60 -14.83
N GLY A 344 5.63 -12.86 -14.15
CA GLY A 344 5.15 -14.19 -13.85
C GLY A 344 4.36 -14.80 -15.01
N ARG A 345 3.91 -16.04 -14.83
CA ARG A 345 3.07 -16.74 -15.81
C ARG A 345 1.69 -16.07 -15.92
N LYS A 346 1.14 -16.03 -17.13
CA LYS A 346 -0.17 -15.42 -17.40
C LYS A 346 -1.28 -16.44 -17.13
N ASP A 347 -1.71 -16.50 -15.88
CA ASP A 347 -2.74 -17.46 -15.43
C ASP A 347 -4.18 -16.95 -15.61
N SER A 348 -4.40 -15.63 -15.59
CA SER A 348 -5.73 -15.02 -15.78
C SER A 348 -5.94 -14.60 -17.23
N LYS A 349 -7.09 -14.97 -17.83
CA LYS A 349 -7.51 -14.48 -19.16
C LYS A 349 -7.84 -12.99 -19.15
N GLN A 350 -8.31 -12.46 -18.02
CA GLN A 350 -8.77 -11.08 -17.87
C GLN A 350 -7.71 -10.14 -17.27
N GLY A 351 -6.59 -10.67 -16.78
CA GLY A 351 -5.47 -9.86 -16.29
C GLY A 351 -4.87 -9.03 -17.42
N ILE A 352 -4.75 -7.71 -17.19
CA ILE A 352 -4.15 -6.77 -18.15
C ILE A 352 -2.65 -7.04 -18.23
N GLU A 353 -2.02 -7.31 -17.09
CA GLU A 353 -0.57 -7.57 -16.98
C GLU A 353 -0.28 -8.77 -16.07
N ASN A 354 1.01 -9.15 -16.02
CA ASN A 354 1.50 -10.34 -15.33
C ASN A 354 2.81 -10.07 -14.58
N TYR A 355 3.00 -8.88 -14.02
CA TYR A 355 4.19 -8.58 -13.22
C TYR A 355 4.23 -9.44 -11.95
N GLN A 356 5.44 -9.71 -11.45
CA GLN A 356 5.63 -10.10 -10.05
C GLN A 356 5.79 -8.84 -9.18
N CYS A 357 5.49 -8.95 -7.88
CA CYS A 357 5.71 -7.84 -6.96
C CYS A 357 7.20 -7.44 -6.94
N ALA A 358 7.48 -6.16 -6.70
CA ALA A 358 8.86 -5.63 -6.81
C ALA A 358 9.86 -6.33 -5.89
N LEU A 359 9.41 -6.79 -4.71
CA LEU A 359 10.25 -7.60 -3.82
C LEU A 359 10.56 -8.97 -4.44
N LEU A 360 9.53 -9.69 -4.90
CA LEU A 360 9.70 -11.04 -5.48
C LEU A 360 10.60 -11.02 -6.72
N SER A 361 10.43 -10.04 -7.60
CA SER A 361 11.19 -9.95 -8.85
C SER A 361 12.69 -9.69 -8.64
N THR A 362 13.10 -9.15 -7.49
CA THR A 362 14.46 -8.63 -7.28
C THR A 362 15.14 -9.08 -6.00
N TYR A 363 14.49 -9.94 -5.22
CA TYR A 363 15.05 -10.39 -3.94
C TYR A 363 16.37 -11.13 -4.08
N GLY A 364 16.60 -11.81 -5.20
CA GLY A 364 17.90 -12.41 -5.51
C GLY A 364 19.05 -11.40 -5.48
N ALA A 365 18.87 -10.22 -6.10
CA ALA A 365 19.86 -9.15 -6.05
C ALA A 365 20.04 -8.59 -4.63
N MET A 366 18.95 -8.49 -3.87
CA MET A 366 19.00 -8.02 -2.48
C MET A 366 19.79 -8.97 -1.57
N ILE A 367 19.57 -10.27 -1.71
CA ILE A 367 20.32 -11.31 -0.98
C ILE A 367 21.80 -11.24 -1.35
N ASN A 368 22.14 -11.06 -2.64
CA ASN A 368 23.52 -10.85 -3.08
C ASN A 368 24.21 -9.63 -2.44
N ASN A 369 23.45 -8.59 -2.12
CA ASN A 369 23.99 -7.41 -1.45
C ASN A 369 24.08 -7.58 0.07
N SER A 370 23.30 -8.50 0.64
CA SER A 370 23.19 -8.72 2.09
C SER A 370 24.26 -9.68 2.60
N PHE A 371 24.64 -10.68 1.80
CA PHE A 371 25.62 -11.72 2.15
C PHE A 371 26.93 -11.56 1.38
N GLU A 372 28.04 -11.92 2.01
CA GLU A 372 29.38 -11.96 1.38
C GLU A 372 29.71 -13.41 0.98
N PHE A 373 29.07 -13.91 -0.07
CA PHE A 373 29.15 -15.32 -0.48
C PHE A 373 30.58 -15.82 -0.75
N ASP A 374 31.47 -14.95 -1.24
CA ASP A 374 32.87 -15.26 -1.49
C ASP A 374 33.61 -15.72 -0.22
N LYS A 375 33.27 -15.15 0.95
CA LYS A 375 33.87 -15.55 2.25
C LYS A 375 33.49 -16.98 2.64
N PHE A 376 32.39 -17.50 2.12
CA PHE A 376 31.90 -18.84 2.38
C PHE A 376 32.29 -19.83 1.27
N GLY A 377 32.93 -19.38 0.18
CA GLY A 377 33.23 -20.20 -0.98
C GLY A 377 31.99 -20.71 -1.71
N ILE A 378 30.89 -19.94 -1.65
CA ILE A 378 29.60 -20.31 -2.24
C ILE A 378 29.37 -19.47 -3.50
N LYS A 379 29.02 -20.11 -4.62
CA LYS A 379 28.58 -19.39 -5.82
C LYS A 379 27.12 -18.95 -5.66
N PHE A 380 26.83 -17.66 -5.79
CA PHE A 380 25.45 -17.17 -5.79
C PHE A 380 24.95 -16.96 -7.22
N PHE A 381 24.02 -17.82 -7.66
CA PHE A 381 23.48 -17.82 -9.02
C PHE A 381 22.07 -17.21 -9.04
N SER A 382 21.95 -15.97 -9.54
CA SER A 382 20.68 -15.23 -9.58
C SER A 382 20.39 -14.63 -10.95
N PRO A 383 20.06 -15.46 -11.96
CA PRO A 383 19.79 -14.98 -13.32
C PRO A 383 18.41 -14.31 -13.43
N ALA A 384 18.30 -13.29 -14.29
CA ALA A 384 17.02 -12.74 -14.71
C ALA A 384 16.40 -13.60 -15.83
N LEU A 385 15.17 -14.07 -15.61
CA LEU A 385 14.52 -15.07 -16.47
C LEU A 385 13.08 -14.66 -16.87
N PRO A 386 12.71 -14.77 -18.16
CA PRO A 386 11.37 -14.45 -18.65
C PRO A 386 10.41 -15.65 -18.52
N VAL A 387 10.08 -16.09 -17.30
CA VAL A 387 9.28 -17.31 -17.05
C VAL A 387 7.85 -17.29 -17.60
N TYR A 388 7.39 -16.13 -18.07
CA TYR A 388 6.10 -15.96 -18.76
C TYR A 388 6.05 -16.62 -20.15
N ASP A 389 7.21 -16.88 -20.77
CA ASP A 389 7.34 -17.57 -22.06
C ASP A 389 8.37 -18.71 -21.91
N ASP A 390 7.88 -19.95 -21.91
CA ASP A 390 8.70 -21.15 -21.69
C ASP A 390 9.82 -21.29 -22.75
N VAL A 391 9.57 -20.91 -24.00
CA VAL A 391 10.52 -21.09 -25.11
C VAL A 391 11.64 -20.05 -25.01
N VAL A 392 11.25 -18.78 -24.80
CA VAL A 392 12.22 -17.70 -24.61
C VAL A 392 13.02 -17.93 -23.32
N CYS A 393 12.37 -18.39 -22.25
CA CYS A 393 13.03 -18.67 -20.98
C CYS A 393 14.01 -19.84 -21.10
N ALA A 394 13.68 -20.91 -21.83
CA ALA A 394 14.61 -22.03 -22.07
C ALA A 394 15.92 -21.53 -22.69
N LYS A 395 15.84 -20.68 -23.72
CA LYS A 395 17.01 -20.09 -24.37
C LYS A 395 17.82 -19.21 -23.41
N ARG A 396 17.16 -18.32 -22.65
CA ARG A 396 17.83 -17.44 -21.69
C ARG A 396 18.46 -18.20 -20.52
N PHE A 397 17.77 -19.22 -20.01
CA PHE A 397 18.27 -20.11 -18.99
C PHE A 397 19.54 -20.83 -19.47
N SER A 398 19.51 -21.38 -20.69
CA SER A 398 20.66 -21.98 -21.35
C SER A 398 21.86 -21.04 -21.44
N ASP A 399 21.64 -19.80 -21.90
CA ASP A 399 22.71 -18.79 -21.98
C ASP A 399 23.35 -18.52 -20.61
N LYS A 400 22.54 -18.43 -19.56
CA LYS A 400 23.00 -18.14 -18.19
C LYS A 400 23.69 -19.32 -17.52
N VAL A 401 23.19 -20.53 -17.74
CA VAL A 401 23.82 -21.76 -17.24
C VAL A 401 25.17 -21.97 -17.91
N ARG A 402 25.25 -21.87 -19.25
CA ARG A 402 26.51 -22.03 -19.99
C ARG A 402 27.59 -21.03 -19.56
N ALA A 403 27.19 -19.80 -19.22
CA ALA A 403 28.12 -18.78 -18.73
C ALA A 403 28.82 -19.20 -17.42
N GLU A 404 28.13 -19.97 -16.57
CA GLU A 404 28.63 -20.42 -15.27
C GLU A 404 29.21 -21.85 -15.29
N TRP A 405 28.72 -22.69 -16.21
CA TRP A 405 29.08 -24.09 -16.42
C TRP A 405 29.22 -24.37 -17.94
N PRO A 406 30.39 -24.06 -18.54
CA PRO A 406 30.60 -24.14 -19.99
C PRO A 406 30.51 -25.55 -20.59
N ASP A 407 30.61 -26.58 -19.75
CA ASP A 407 30.50 -27.99 -20.10
C ASP A 407 29.06 -28.43 -20.37
N ILE A 408 28.06 -27.68 -19.89
CA ILE A 408 26.64 -27.92 -20.15
C ILE A 408 26.27 -27.39 -21.55
N LYS A 409 25.74 -28.26 -22.41
CA LYS A 409 25.36 -27.90 -23.78
C LYS A 409 24.03 -27.16 -23.84
N ASP A 410 23.86 -26.27 -24.82
CA ASP A 410 22.62 -25.47 -24.93
C ASP A 410 21.35 -26.32 -25.05
N LYS A 411 21.39 -27.36 -25.90
CA LYS A 411 20.25 -28.28 -26.07
C LYS A 411 19.91 -29.03 -24.77
N GLU A 412 20.91 -29.35 -23.98
CA GLU A 412 20.74 -30.04 -22.69
C GLU A 412 20.07 -29.12 -21.67
N ALA A 413 20.57 -27.87 -21.52
CA ALA A 413 19.98 -26.89 -20.62
C ALA A 413 18.56 -26.48 -21.01
N GLN A 414 18.29 -26.28 -22.30
CA GLN A 414 16.94 -25.98 -22.80
C GLN A 414 15.97 -27.14 -22.53
N SER A 415 16.38 -28.37 -22.84
CA SER A 415 15.58 -29.57 -22.59
C SER A 415 15.28 -29.75 -21.10
N ALA A 416 16.29 -29.59 -20.24
CA ALA A 416 16.12 -29.68 -18.79
C ALA A 416 15.10 -28.67 -18.24
N TYR A 417 15.15 -27.41 -18.72
CA TYR A 417 14.17 -26.39 -18.34
C TYR A 417 12.74 -26.73 -18.79
N LEU A 418 12.56 -27.21 -20.02
CA LEU A 418 11.24 -27.59 -20.56
C LEU A 418 10.64 -28.78 -19.81
N GLU A 419 11.45 -29.78 -19.44
CA GLU A 419 11.03 -30.88 -18.55
C GLU A 419 10.61 -30.35 -17.17
N GLY A 420 11.31 -29.35 -16.63
CA GLY A 420 10.88 -28.65 -15.42
C GLY A 420 9.53 -27.95 -15.59
N CYS A 421 9.29 -27.29 -16.73
CA CYS A 421 8.01 -26.65 -17.03
C CYS A 421 6.87 -27.67 -17.09
N LYS A 422 7.13 -28.88 -17.61
CA LYS A 422 6.17 -29.98 -17.59
C LYS A 422 5.83 -30.41 -16.16
N ALA A 423 6.85 -30.62 -15.32
CA ALA A 423 6.64 -30.98 -13.90
C ALA A 423 5.84 -29.92 -13.13
N TYR A 424 6.06 -28.64 -13.43
CA TYR A 424 5.27 -27.54 -12.86
C TYR A 424 3.79 -27.58 -13.30
N LYS A 425 3.53 -27.79 -14.59
CA LYS A 425 2.16 -27.88 -15.13
C LYS A 425 1.39 -29.06 -14.51
N GLU A 426 2.01 -30.24 -14.46
CA GLU A 426 1.42 -31.44 -13.85
C GLU A 426 1.06 -31.20 -12.38
N TRP A 427 1.95 -30.57 -11.62
CA TRP A 427 1.70 -30.18 -10.23
C TRP A 427 0.51 -29.22 -10.09
N ARG A 428 0.45 -28.17 -10.91
CA ARG A 428 -0.65 -27.19 -10.88
C ARG A 428 -1.99 -27.84 -11.23
N ASP A 429 -2.02 -28.73 -12.21
CA ASP A 429 -3.25 -29.42 -12.62
C ASP A 429 -3.72 -30.44 -11.57
N GLU A 430 -2.79 -31.11 -10.88
CA GLU A 430 -3.10 -31.95 -9.71
C GLU A 430 -3.74 -31.12 -8.58
N ALA A 431 -3.21 -29.94 -8.29
CA ALA A 431 -3.77 -29.05 -7.27
C ALA A 431 -5.19 -28.58 -7.63
N LYS A 432 -5.44 -28.19 -8.88
CA LYS A 432 -6.79 -27.81 -9.36
C LYS A 432 -7.78 -28.95 -9.19
N LYS A 433 -7.42 -30.14 -9.68
CA LYS A 433 -8.26 -31.33 -9.58
C LYS A 433 -8.56 -31.67 -8.12
N LYS A 434 -7.55 -31.61 -7.24
CA LYS A 434 -7.76 -31.90 -5.82
C LYS A 434 -8.73 -30.92 -5.15
N ALA A 435 -8.72 -29.65 -5.55
CA ALA A 435 -9.68 -28.66 -5.06
C ALA A 435 -11.09 -28.96 -5.56
N GLU A 436 -11.27 -29.28 -6.84
CA GLU A 436 -12.57 -29.66 -7.42
C GLU A 436 -13.15 -30.90 -6.74
N ASP A 437 -12.35 -31.95 -6.55
CA ASP A 437 -12.75 -33.16 -5.84
C ASP A 437 -13.21 -32.83 -4.41
N THR A 438 -12.47 -31.96 -3.72
CA THR A 438 -12.81 -31.51 -2.36
C THR A 438 -14.13 -30.73 -2.34
N ILE A 439 -14.38 -29.87 -3.32
CA ILE A 439 -15.64 -29.11 -3.43
C ILE A 439 -16.82 -30.07 -3.63
N ALA A 440 -16.68 -31.06 -4.52
CA ALA A 440 -17.71 -32.06 -4.77
C ALA A 440 -18.00 -32.92 -3.51
N GLU A 441 -16.96 -33.41 -2.84
CA GLU A 441 -17.07 -34.18 -1.60
C GLU A 441 -17.72 -33.37 -0.47
N SER A 442 -17.31 -32.11 -0.30
CA SER A 442 -17.84 -31.21 0.74
C SER A 442 -19.33 -30.95 0.53
N ARG A 443 -19.76 -30.73 -0.72
CA ARG A 443 -21.18 -30.55 -1.08
C ARG A 443 -22.00 -31.80 -0.83
N ALA A 444 -21.48 -32.98 -1.19
CA ALA A 444 -22.13 -34.26 -0.93
C ALA A 444 -22.34 -34.53 0.56
N ARG A 445 -21.46 -33.97 1.41
CA ARG A 445 -21.53 -34.08 2.88
C ARG A 445 -22.17 -32.88 3.58
N HIS A 446 -22.67 -31.89 2.83
CA HIS A 446 -23.18 -30.62 3.36
C HIS A 446 -22.20 -29.89 4.30
N GLN A 447 -20.91 -30.00 4.02
CA GLN A 447 -19.84 -29.33 4.76
C GLN A 447 -19.50 -28.00 4.07
N PRO A 448 -19.34 -26.90 4.82
CA PRO A 448 -18.96 -25.62 4.26
C PRO A 448 -17.46 -25.56 3.93
N ILE A 449 -17.07 -24.61 3.07
CA ILE A 449 -15.71 -24.47 2.55
C ILE A 449 -15.14 -23.10 2.90
N ALA A 450 -13.90 -23.06 3.37
CA ALA A 450 -13.14 -21.85 3.58
C ALA A 450 -12.07 -21.72 2.51
N VAL A 451 -12.10 -20.63 1.74
CA VAL A 451 -11.06 -20.28 0.79
C VAL A 451 -10.01 -19.44 1.48
N LEU A 452 -8.79 -19.95 1.55
CA LEU A 452 -7.63 -19.19 1.98
C LEU A 452 -7.04 -18.44 0.78
N ALA A 453 -7.31 -17.15 0.72
CA ALA A 453 -6.77 -16.25 -0.29
C ALA A 453 -5.43 -15.67 0.17
N ALA A 454 -4.35 -16.31 -0.24
CA ALA A 454 -2.99 -15.92 0.10
C ALA A 454 -2.05 -16.16 -1.09
N TYR A 455 -0.88 -15.54 -1.03
CA TYR A 455 0.22 -15.90 -1.91
C TYR A 455 0.75 -17.29 -1.55
N PRO A 456 1.25 -18.10 -2.50
CA PRO A 456 1.75 -19.45 -2.22
C PRO A 456 2.82 -19.52 -1.13
N TYR A 457 3.70 -18.52 -1.05
CA TYR A 457 4.71 -18.45 0.02
C TYR A 457 4.15 -18.24 1.43
N GLN A 458 2.89 -17.79 1.55
CA GLN A 458 2.21 -17.67 2.83
C GLN A 458 1.68 -19.03 3.32
N TYR A 459 1.71 -20.10 2.52
CA TYR A 459 1.38 -21.47 2.94
C TYR A 459 2.43 -22.08 3.88
N ASP A 460 3.51 -21.36 4.14
CA ASP A 460 4.46 -21.71 5.19
C ASP A 460 3.77 -21.90 6.55
N GLY A 461 4.18 -22.94 7.27
CA GLY A 461 3.64 -23.27 8.59
C GLY A 461 3.84 -22.16 9.61
N ILE A 462 4.87 -21.32 9.47
CA ILE A 462 5.08 -20.16 10.35
C ILE A 462 4.02 -19.06 10.14
N HIS A 463 3.42 -18.99 8.95
CA HIS A 463 2.39 -18.00 8.61
C HIS A 463 0.97 -18.55 8.86
N CYS A 464 0.65 -19.71 8.30
CA CYS A 464 -0.71 -20.28 8.29
C CYS A 464 -0.91 -21.45 9.23
N GLY A 465 0.14 -21.98 9.87
CA GLY A 465 0.07 -23.22 10.64
C GLY A 465 -0.85 -23.18 11.86
N SER A 466 -1.28 -21.98 12.28
CA SER A 466 -2.32 -21.81 13.31
C SER A 466 -3.69 -21.42 12.74
N ILE A 467 -3.77 -20.98 11.48
CA ILE A 467 -5.00 -20.47 10.85
C ILE A 467 -5.84 -21.60 10.27
N THR A 468 -5.24 -22.49 9.47
CA THR A 468 -5.98 -23.60 8.85
C THR A 468 -6.57 -24.56 9.89
N PRO A 469 -5.88 -24.90 11.01
CA PRO A 469 -6.49 -25.73 12.03
C PRO A 469 -7.70 -25.06 12.69
N MET A 470 -7.71 -23.74 12.85
CA MET A 470 -8.88 -23.04 13.40
C MET A 470 -10.10 -23.14 12.47
N LEU A 471 -9.91 -23.09 11.16
CA LEU A 471 -11.03 -23.26 10.21
C LEU A 471 -11.58 -24.69 10.24
N LEU A 472 -10.70 -25.69 10.28
CA LEU A 472 -11.07 -27.10 10.41
C LEU A 472 -11.85 -27.35 11.71
N GLN A 473 -11.44 -26.74 12.83
CA GLN A 473 -12.12 -26.83 14.12
C GLN A 473 -13.55 -26.29 14.10
N GLU A 474 -13.77 -25.26 13.28
CA GLU A 474 -15.07 -24.64 13.06
C GLU A 474 -15.91 -25.39 12.00
N GLY A 475 -15.41 -26.51 11.46
CA GLY A 475 -16.15 -27.42 10.58
C GLY A 475 -15.98 -27.16 9.08
N TYR A 476 -14.97 -26.39 8.67
CA TYR A 476 -14.78 -26.01 7.28
C TYR A 476 -13.68 -26.82 6.60
N ASN A 477 -13.95 -27.32 5.39
CA ASN A 477 -12.88 -27.77 4.49
C ASN A 477 -12.08 -26.55 4.02
N VAL A 478 -10.76 -26.63 4.00
CA VAL A 478 -9.88 -25.52 3.61
C VAL A 478 -9.32 -25.77 2.22
N ILE A 479 -9.59 -24.85 1.29
CA ILE A 479 -8.98 -24.82 -0.05
C ILE A 479 -8.25 -23.49 -0.27
N THR A 480 -7.35 -23.44 -1.25
CA THR A 480 -6.58 -22.22 -1.53
C THR A 480 -7.12 -21.46 -2.74
N ALA A 481 -6.95 -20.14 -2.78
CA ALA A 481 -7.47 -19.35 -3.90
C ALA A 481 -6.80 -19.72 -5.25
N ASP A 482 -5.50 -20.01 -5.23
CA ASP A 482 -4.75 -20.35 -6.45
C ASP A 482 -5.16 -21.70 -7.06
N SER A 483 -5.82 -22.58 -6.31
CA SER A 483 -6.28 -23.88 -6.79
C SER A 483 -7.67 -23.86 -7.41
N ILE A 484 -8.43 -22.78 -7.23
CA ILE A 484 -9.78 -22.60 -7.79
C ILE A 484 -9.88 -21.40 -8.73
N ALA A 485 -8.79 -20.65 -8.93
CA ALA A 485 -8.77 -19.46 -9.77
C ALA A 485 -9.31 -19.72 -11.19
N HIS A 486 -9.04 -20.90 -11.77
CA HIS A 486 -9.51 -21.30 -13.10
C HIS A 486 -11.03 -21.39 -13.20
N LEU A 487 -11.74 -21.63 -12.09
CA LEU A 487 -13.20 -21.69 -12.06
C LEU A 487 -13.86 -20.31 -12.16
N GLY A 488 -13.10 -19.23 -11.93
CA GLY A 488 -13.59 -17.85 -12.00
C GLY A 488 -13.09 -17.05 -13.20
N THR A 489 -12.18 -17.60 -13.99
CA THR A 489 -11.51 -16.87 -15.09
C THR A 489 -12.47 -16.43 -16.20
N ASP A 490 -13.54 -17.18 -16.43
CA ASP A 490 -14.55 -16.87 -17.47
C ASP A 490 -15.69 -15.97 -16.95
N ILE A 491 -15.71 -15.65 -15.64
CA ILE A 491 -16.69 -14.73 -15.05
C ILE A 491 -16.26 -13.30 -15.34
N ILE A 492 -16.94 -12.61 -16.25
CA ILE A 492 -16.61 -11.22 -16.62
C ILE A 492 -17.21 -10.27 -15.59
N ARG A 493 -16.33 -9.62 -14.80
CA ARG A 493 -16.68 -8.50 -13.94
C ARG A 493 -15.57 -7.44 -14.05
N PRO A 494 -15.90 -6.15 -14.24
CA PRO A 494 -14.88 -5.11 -14.37
C PRO A 494 -14.08 -4.97 -13.08
N TYR A 495 -12.77 -4.79 -13.24
CA TYR A 495 -11.89 -4.51 -12.11
C TYR A 495 -12.05 -3.04 -11.70
N GLN A 496 -12.10 -2.79 -10.39
CA GLN A 496 -12.04 -1.44 -9.81
C GLN A 496 -10.59 -0.98 -9.60
N ILE A 497 -9.61 -1.87 -9.78
CA ILE A 497 -8.17 -1.61 -9.69
C ILE A 497 -7.42 -2.19 -10.89
N LEU A 498 -6.19 -1.74 -11.14
CA LEU A 498 -5.33 -2.37 -12.14
C LEU A 498 -4.92 -3.78 -11.68
N ASN A 499 -5.36 -4.82 -12.39
CA ASN A 499 -4.84 -6.17 -12.19
C ASN A 499 -3.45 -6.29 -12.85
N MET A 500 -2.42 -5.91 -12.09
CA MET A 500 -1.04 -5.87 -12.55
C MET A 500 -0.24 -7.14 -12.24
N TYR A 501 -0.59 -7.83 -11.13
CA TYR A 501 0.20 -8.91 -10.57
C TYR A 501 -0.40 -10.27 -10.86
N SER A 502 0.42 -11.22 -11.30
CA SER A 502 -0.03 -12.57 -11.69
C SER A 502 -0.79 -13.29 -10.57
N THR A 503 -0.24 -13.26 -9.34
CA THR A 503 -0.85 -13.95 -8.19
C THR A 503 -2.13 -13.25 -7.72
N ASP A 504 -2.18 -11.91 -7.74
CA ASP A 504 -3.40 -11.17 -7.41
C ASP A 504 -4.52 -11.49 -8.41
N GLY A 505 -4.20 -11.58 -9.70
CA GLY A 505 -5.16 -11.98 -10.73
C GLY A 505 -5.82 -13.32 -10.41
N ARG A 506 -5.05 -14.31 -9.92
CA ARG A 506 -5.59 -15.60 -9.47
C ARG A 506 -6.52 -15.47 -8.27
N ILE A 507 -6.10 -14.69 -7.26
CA ILE A 507 -6.90 -14.48 -6.05
C ILE A 507 -8.22 -13.77 -6.39
N ILE A 508 -8.17 -12.79 -7.30
CA ILE A 508 -9.34 -12.07 -7.78
C ILE A 508 -10.26 -12.99 -8.58
N ASP A 509 -9.74 -13.83 -9.47
CA ASP A 509 -10.55 -14.79 -10.22
C ASP A 509 -11.21 -15.81 -9.27
N ALA A 510 -10.49 -16.30 -8.25
CA ALA A 510 -11.09 -17.11 -7.18
C ALA A 510 -12.22 -16.37 -6.46
N ALA A 511 -12.06 -15.08 -6.13
CA ALA A 511 -13.11 -14.27 -5.52
C ALA A 511 -14.35 -14.14 -6.41
N LYS A 512 -14.19 -14.03 -7.74
CA LYS A 512 -15.32 -14.02 -8.70
C LYS A 512 -16.10 -15.33 -8.67
N PHE A 513 -15.41 -16.47 -8.58
CA PHE A 513 -16.07 -17.77 -8.43
C PHE A 513 -16.84 -17.85 -7.11
N VAL A 514 -16.18 -17.49 -6.00
CA VAL A 514 -16.74 -17.54 -4.64
C VAL A 514 -17.90 -16.58 -4.45
N ALA A 515 -17.93 -15.45 -5.16
CA ALA A 515 -19.04 -14.50 -5.12
C ALA A 515 -20.39 -15.17 -5.39
N ASN A 516 -20.43 -16.26 -6.15
CA ASN A 516 -21.66 -16.98 -6.46
C ASN A 516 -21.89 -18.25 -5.62
N GLN A 517 -21.07 -18.52 -4.60
CA GLN A 517 -21.18 -19.72 -3.76
C GLN A 517 -21.72 -19.38 -2.37
N GLU A 518 -22.85 -19.99 -1.98
CA GLU A 518 -23.43 -19.84 -0.63
C GLU A 518 -22.68 -20.64 0.43
N ASP A 519 -22.08 -21.77 0.05
CA ASP A 519 -21.40 -22.72 0.94
C ASP A 519 -19.96 -22.29 1.31
N PHE A 520 -19.54 -21.09 0.92
CA PHE A 520 -18.15 -20.62 0.99
C PHE A 520 -17.97 -19.40 1.89
N ILE A 521 -16.86 -19.38 2.63
CA ILE A 521 -16.28 -18.17 3.22
C ILE A 521 -14.94 -17.83 2.56
N PHE A 522 -14.60 -16.55 2.51
CA PHE A 522 -13.37 -16.07 1.89
C PHE A 522 -12.47 -15.38 2.93
N LEU A 523 -11.33 -16.01 3.25
CA LEU A 523 -10.36 -15.49 4.21
C LEU A 523 -9.10 -15.01 3.47
N TYR A 524 -8.92 -13.70 3.39
CA TYR A 524 -7.75 -13.08 2.76
C TYR A 524 -6.60 -12.92 3.77
N LEU A 525 -5.40 -13.36 3.41
CA LEU A 525 -4.18 -13.17 4.21
C LEU A 525 -3.28 -12.10 3.61
N SER A 526 -3.18 -10.95 4.28
CA SER A 526 -2.26 -9.87 3.91
C SER A 526 -1.00 -9.91 4.79
N SER A 527 0.17 -9.57 4.25
CA SER A 527 1.38 -9.44 5.07
C SER A 527 1.61 -7.98 5.46
N PHE A 528 2.01 -7.72 6.70
CA PHE A 528 2.57 -6.41 7.06
C PHE A 528 3.79 -6.10 6.18
N GLY A 529 3.96 -4.85 5.76
CA GLY A 529 4.99 -4.48 4.79
C GLY A 529 4.62 -4.71 3.31
N CYS A 530 3.42 -5.24 3.01
CA CYS A 530 3.04 -5.57 1.63
C CYS A 530 2.25 -4.43 0.97
N GLY A 531 2.91 -3.66 0.10
CA GLY A 531 2.27 -2.58 -0.68
C GLY A 531 1.40 -3.02 -1.87
N VAL A 532 1.20 -4.33 -2.06
CA VAL A 532 0.40 -4.91 -3.17
C VAL A 532 -0.98 -5.40 -2.70
N THR A 533 -1.01 -6.14 -1.60
CA THR A 533 -2.24 -6.75 -1.09
C THR A 533 -3.42 -5.79 -0.82
N PRO A 534 -3.22 -4.52 -0.40
CA PRO A 534 -4.32 -3.57 -0.14
C PRO A 534 -5.28 -3.42 -1.32
N ALA A 535 -4.74 -3.24 -2.52
CA ALA A 535 -5.54 -3.11 -3.73
C ALA A 535 -6.35 -4.40 -3.98
N CYS A 536 -5.64 -5.53 -4.02
CA CYS A 536 -6.20 -6.83 -4.37
C CYS A 536 -7.34 -7.26 -3.42
N HIS A 537 -7.16 -7.08 -2.12
CA HIS A 537 -8.16 -7.51 -1.16
C HIS A 537 -9.41 -6.62 -1.17
N GLU A 538 -9.28 -5.31 -1.45
CA GLU A 538 -10.43 -4.42 -1.70
C GLU A 538 -11.21 -4.84 -2.94
N GLN A 539 -10.51 -5.23 -4.02
CA GLN A 539 -11.14 -5.75 -5.22
C GLN A 539 -11.93 -7.03 -4.93
N CYS A 540 -11.33 -7.99 -4.22
CA CYS A 540 -11.99 -9.23 -3.84
C CYS A 540 -13.23 -8.94 -2.98
N GLN A 541 -13.09 -8.04 -2.00
CA GLN A 541 -14.18 -7.64 -1.13
C GLN A 541 -15.34 -7.01 -1.94
N SER A 542 -15.05 -6.19 -2.95
CA SER A 542 -16.08 -5.59 -3.81
C SER A 542 -16.93 -6.65 -4.53
N PHE A 543 -16.30 -7.71 -5.06
CA PHE A 543 -17.01 -8.78 -5.77
C PHE A 543 -17.86 -9.65 -4.84
N LEU A 544 -17.33 -9.93 -3.65
CA LEU A 544 -18.01 -10.75 -2.64
C LEU A 544 -19.21 -9.99 -2.03
N ARG A 545 -19.09 -8.68 -1.82
CA ARG A 545 -20.15 -7.83 -1.25
C ARG A 545 -21.42 -7.79 -2.10
N VAL A 546 -21.31 -7.80 -3.43
CA VAL A 546 -22.47 -7.73 -4.35
C VAL A 546 -23.50 -8.83 -4.04
N ASN A 547 -23.05 -10.02 -3.65
CA ASN A 547 -23.91 -11.15 -3.32
C ASN A 547 -23.92 -11.46 -1.81
N GLY A 548 -23.50 -10.51 -0.98
CA GLY A 548 -23.44 -10.67 0.49
C GLY A 548 -22.56 -11.83 0.95
N ARG A 549 -21.48 -12.18 0.24
CA ARG A 549 -20.59 -13.29 0.62
C ARG A 549 -19.66 -12.93 1.76
N MET A 550 -19.45 -13.90 2.65
CA MET A 550 -18.68 -13.72 3.87
C MET A 550 -17.19 -13.58 3.57
N TYR A 551 -16.61 -12.48 4.05
CA TYR A 551 -15.23 -12.10 3.79
C TYR A 551 -14.54 -11.61 5.08
N ALA A 552 -13.28 -11.98 5.28
CA ALA A 552 -12.42 -11.33 6.26
C ALA A 552 -10.98 -11.19 5.75
N ASN A 553 -10.32 -10.10 6.14
CA ASN A 553 -8.88 -9.90 5.97
C ASN A 553 -8.15 -10.17 7.29
N VAL A 554 -7.10 -10.97 7.26
CA VAL A 554 -6.20 -11.21 8.38
C VAL A 554 -4.79 -10.79 7.99
N LYS A 555 -4.31 -9.73 8.65
CA LYS A 555 -2.95 -9.22 8.46
C LYS A 555 -1.98 -10.02 9.33
N ILE A 556 -0.99 -10.65 8.69
CA ILE A 556 0.05 -11.44 9.33
C ILE A 556 1.34 -10.62 9.45
N ASP A 557 2.05 -10.80 10.56
CA ASP A 557 3.37 -10.23 10.83
C ASP A 557 4.21 -11.25 11.62
N GLN A 558 5.48 -10.95 11.86
CA GLN A 558 6.42 -11.77 12.62
C GLN A 558 5.91 -12.07 14.05
N ALA A 559 5.19 -11.13 14.67
CA ALA A 559 4.54 -11.31 15.97
C ALA A 559 3.04 -11.61 15.79
N LEU A 560 2.70 -12.81 15.29
CA LEU A 560 1.31 -13.18 15.05
C LEU A 560 0.51 -13.29 16.36
N ASN A 561 -0.44 -12.37 16.58
CA ASN A 561 -1.38 -12.43 17.70
C ASN A 561 -2.53 -13.41 17.38
N ILE A 562 -2.28 -14.68 17.68
CA ILE A 562 -3.22 -15.81 17.50
C ILE A 562 -4.61 -15.52 18.11
N GLY A 563 -4.66 -14.81 19.26
CA GLY A 563 -5.92 -14.48 19.92
C GLY A 563 -6.82 -13.61 19.05
N SER A 564 -6.25 -12.56 18.45
CA SER A 564 -6.99 -11.67 17.55
C SER A 564 -7.49 -12.38 16.30
N VAL A 565 -6.68 -13.27 15.72
CA VAL A 565 -7.02 -14.06 14.53
C VAL A 565 -8.16 -15.03 14.83
N ARG A 566 -8.09 -15.74 15.96
CA ARG A 566 -9.14 -16.67 16.40
C ARG A 566 -10.49 -15.97 16.55
N VAL A 567 -10.51 -14.77 17.14
CA VAL A 567 -11.75 -13.99 17.28
C VAL A 567 -12.33 -13.60 15.91
N ARG A 568 -11.49 -13.21 14.95
CA ARG A 568 -11.93 -12.87 13.58
C ARG A 568 -12.53 -14.08 12.86
N ILE A 569 -11.86 -15.23 12.90
CA ILE A 569 -12.33 -16.46 12.26
C ILE A 569 -13.68 -16.89 12.88
N ARG A 570 -13.79 -16.91 14.21
CA ARG A 570 -15.06 -17.25 14.89
C ARG A 570 -16.19 -16.30 14.55
N SER A 571 -15.91 -15.00 14.45
CA SER A 571 -16.91 -14.00 14.08
C SER A 571 -17.40 -14.22 12.64
N LEU A 572 -16.47 -14.51 11.71
CA LEU A 572 -16.78 -14.82 10.31
C LEU A 572 -17.63 -16.10 10.19
N VAL A 573 -17.24 -17.16 10.88
CA VAL A 573 -17.96 -18.43 10.89
C VAL A 573 -19.37 -18.27 11.45
N ALA A 574 -19.51 -17.57 12.58
CA ALA A 574 -20.82 -17.35 13.21
C ALA A 574 -21.75 -16.57 12.27
N ALA A 575 -21.25 -15.52 11.62
CA ALA A 575 -22.02 -14.74 10.64
C ALA A 575 -22.45 -15.59 9.43
N HIS A 576 -21.55 -16.45 8.93
CA HIS A 576 -21.87 -17.35 7.83
C HIS A 576 -22.93 -18.39 8.19
N GLN A 577 -22.83 -19.01 9.37
CA GLN A 577 -23.82 -19.98 9.84
C GLN A 577 -25.21 -19.34 10.00
N GLN A 578 -25.26 -18.12 10.53
CA GLN A 578 -26.52 -17.36 10.64
C GLN A 578 -27.10 -17.05 9.25
N GLN A 579 -26.27 -16.63 8.30
CA GLN A 579 -26.69 -16.36 6.93
C GLN A 579 -27.27 -17.62 6.26
N LEU A 580 -26.60 -18.77 6.39
CA LEU A 580 -27.11 -20.04 5.86
C LEU A 580 -28.44 -20.45 6.48
N ALA A 581 -28.60 -20.26 7.79
CA ALA A 581 -29.86 -20.53 8.50
C ALA A 581 -31.01 -19.65 7.98
N LEU A 582 -30.76 -18.36 7.79
CA LEU A 582 -31.73 -17.41 7.24
C LEU A 582 -32.11 -17.74 5.79
N ILE A 583 -31.13 -18.03 4.94
CA ILE A 583 -31.37 -18.43 3.55
C ILE A 583 -32.20 -19.71 3.50
N SER A 584 -31.89 -20.69 4.35
CA SER A 584 -32.65 -21.94 4.46
C SER A 584 -34.10 -21.70 4.90
N ALA A 585 -34.31 -20.86 5.93
CA ALA A 585 -35.65 -20.47 6.39
C ALA A 585 -36.45 -19.75 5.29
N GLN A 586 -35.81 -18.85 4.54
CA GLN A 586 -36.45 -18.12 3.44
C GLN A 586 -36.79 -19.06 2.27
N LYS A 587 -35.91 -20.00 1.91
CA LYS A 587 -36.19 -21.04 0.90
C LYS A 587 -37.36 -21.92 1.31
N LYS A 588 -37.43 -22.35 2.58
CA LYS A 588 -38.59 -23.08 3.13
C LYS A 588 -39.88 -22.27 3.04
N ARG A 589 -39.84 -20.99 3.42
CA ARG A 589 -41.00 -20.09 3.34
C ARG A 589 -41.49 -19.91 1.89
N ASN A 590 -40.56 -19.69 0.95
CA ASN A 590 -40.90 -19.52 -0.46
C ASN A 590 -41.46 -20.83 -1.07
N ALA A 591 -40.90 -21.99 -0.71
CA ALA A 591 -41.41 -23.29 -1.14
C ALA A 591 -42.83 -23.57 -0.61
N LEU A 592 -43.15 -23.13 0.61
CA LEU A 592 -44.50 -23.22 1.19
C LEU A 592 -45.51 -22.26 0.52
N LEU A 593 -45.04 -21.20 -0.15
CA LEU A 593 -45.87 -20.21 -0.85
C LEU A 593 -46.16 -20.57 -2.31
N SER A 594 -45.53 -21.63 -2.84
CA SER A 594 -45.75 -22.16 -4.19
C SER A 594 -46.27 -23.60 -4.09
N PRO A 595 -47.61 -23.86 -4.12
CA PRO A 595 -48.52 -23.48 -5.22
C PRO A 595 -49.95 -23.03 -4.79
N ILE A 596 -50.39 -21.84 -5.22
CA ILE A 596 -51.82 -21.48 -5.34
C ILE A 596 -52.21 -21.08 -6.79
N ASN A 597 -51.26 -20.87 -7.70
CA ASN A 597 -51.54 -20.44 -9.08
C ASN A 597 -51.28 -21.52 -10.15
N GLN A 598 -51.79 -22.73 -9.93
CA GLN A 598 -51.93 -23.74 -11.00
C GLN A 598 -53.21 -24.54 -10.77
N ASN A 599 -54.35 -23.89 -10.98
CA ASN A 599 -55.64 -24.52 -11.32
C ASN A 599 -56.61 -23.38 -11.66
N ASN A 600 -56.52 -22.86 -12.89
CA ASN A 600 -57.62 -22.24 -13.63
C ASN A 600 -57.12 -21.90 -15.04
N ASP A 601 -56.88 -22.93 -15.85
CA ASP A 601 -56.91 -22.80 -17.30
C ASP A 601 -57.83 -23.89 -17.84
N GLY A 602 -59.02 -23.46 -18.28
CA GLY A 602 -59.87 -24.26 -19.14
C GLY A 602 -61.35 -24.27 -18.77
N GLU A 603 -62.06 -23.17 -19.06
CA GLU A 603 -63.35 -23.28 -19.76
C GLU A 603 -63.77 -21.94 -20.39
N LYS A 604 -64.21 -22.03 -21.65
CA LYS A 604 -64.58 -20.92 -22.55
C LYS A 604 -65.86 -20.23 -22.07
N SER A 605 -65.94 -18.91 -22.20
CA SER A 605 -67.04 -18.26 -22.95
C SER A 605 -66.89 -16.73 -23.01
N THR A 606 -67.39 -16.23 -24.12
CA THR A 606 -67.57 -14.86 -24.58
C THR A 606 -68.52 -14.02 -23.73
N GLN A 607 -68.32 -12.70 -23.78
CA GLN A 607 -69.30 -11.60 -23.72
C GLN A 607 -69.17 -10.59 -22.54
N ASN A 608 -69.08 -9.33 -22.99
CA ASN A 608 -69.71 -8.10 -22.50
C ASN A 608 -69.20 -7.37 -21.25
N GLU A 609 -69.05 -6.07 -21.49
CA GLU A 609 -68.91 -4.98 -20.55
C GLU A 609 -70.11 -4.83 -19.59
N LYS A 610 -69.81 -4.16 -18.48
CA LYS A 610 -70.67 -3.45 -17.51
C LYS A 610 -71.17 -4.22 -16.28
N ASP A 611 -71.06 -3.48 -15.19
CA ASP A 611 -71.58 -3.66 -13.84
C ASP A 611 -70.91 -4.73 -12.96
N ILE A 612 -70.28 -4.27 -11.88
CA ILE A 612 -70.71 -4.54 -10.49
C ILE A 612 -69.78 -3.78 -9.54
N GLN A 613 -70.33 -2.70 -8.98
CA GLN A 613 -69.98 -2.17 -7.68
C GLN A 613 -70.40 -3.18 -6.59
N ASN A 614 -69.67 -3.18 -5.48
CA ASN A 614 -69.92 -3.85 -4.19
C ASN A 614 -69.20 -5.19 -3.97
N SER A 615 -68.20 -5.15 -3.09
CA SER A 615 -67.94 -6.25 -2.14
C SER A 615 -67.34 -5.67 -0.84
N PRO A 616 -67.64 -6.30 0.31
CA PRO A 616 -67.68 -5.67 1.62
C PRO A 616 -66.33 -5.63 2.33
N GLU A 617 -66.22 -4.67 3.25
CA GLU A 617 -65.19 -4.57 4.28
C GLU A 617 -65.07 -5.88 5.09
N ILE A 618 -63.84 -6.37 5.27
CA ILE A 618 -63.50 -7.31 6.33
C ILE A 618 -62.27 -6.76 7.08
N SER A 619 -62.48 -6.64 8.38
CA SER A 619 -61.73 -6.00 9.46
C SER A 619 -60.34 -6.58 9.80
N PRO A 620 -59.44 -5.77 10.40
CA PRO A 620 -58.19 -6.25 10.99
C PRO A 620 -58.39 -6.79 12.42
N SER A 621 -57.54 -7.72 12.85
CA SER A 621 -57.44 -8.21 14.24
C SER A 621 -55.99 -8.60 14.55
N PRO A 622 -55.54 -8.61 15.81
CA PRO A 622 -55.72 -7.60 16.85
C PRO A 622 -54.38 -7.09 17.40
N SER A 623 -54.39 -5.86 17.90
CA SER A 623 -53.29 -5.19 18.61
C SER A 623 -53.06 -5.76 20.01
N LEU A 624 -51.80 -6.01 20.37
CA LEU A 624 -51.34 -6.26 21.75
C LEU A 624 -51.34 -4.94 22.53
N THR A 625 -52.12 -4.88 23.61
CA THR A 625 -52.18 -3.78 24.58
C THR A 625 -51.01 -3.83 25.57
N PRO A 626 -50.43 -2.67 25.97
CA PRO A 626 -49.46 -2.57 27.06
C PRO A 626 -50.14 -2.61 28.45
N PRO A 627 -49.41 -2.94 29.54
CA PRO A 627 -49.96 -2.96 30.90
C PRO A 627 -50.20 -1.53 31.45
N PRO A 628 -51.07 -1.38 32.47
CA PRO A 628 -51.60 -0.08 32.87
C PRO A 628 -50.62 0.70 33.76
N THR A 629 -50.30 1.93 33.36
CA THR A 629 -49.73 2.95 34.24
C THR A 629 -50.84 3.64 35.02
N THR A 630 -50.74 3.56 36.35
CA THR A 630 -51.57 4.30 37.30
C THR A 630 -51.34 5.80 37.19
N ASN A 631 -52.42 6.55 37.00
CA ASN A 631 -52.48 8.01 37.15
C ASN A 631 -52.00 8.43 38.54
N ASN A 632 -51.12 9.43 38.59
CA ASN A 632 -51.28 10.53 39.53
C ASN A 632 -50.84 11.84 38.87
N GLN A 633 -51.81 12.74 38.76
CA GLN A 633 -51.66 14.13 38.37
C GLN A 633 -50.83 14.87 39.42
N VAL A 634 -49.88 15.69 38.99
CA VAL A 634 -49.52 16.91 39.71
C VAL A 634 -49.52 18.05 38.70
N GLN A 635 -50.38 19.03 38.98
CA GLN A 635 -50.55 20.29 38.27
C GLN A 635 -49.25 21.10 38.23
N PHE A 636 -48.93 21.72 37.10
CA PHE A 636 -48.18 22.96 37.09
C PHE A 636 -49.12 24.08 36.66
N ASP A 637 -49.40 24.96 37.62
CA ASP A 637 -50.23 26.15 37.49
C ASP A 637 -49.42 27.32 36.92
N GLN A 638 -50.15 28.24 36.31
CA GLN A 638 -49.70 29.33 35.43
C GLN A 638 -49.18 30.58 36.19
N SER A 639 -48.27 31.33 35.55
CA SER A 639 -48.21 32.81 35.54
C SER A 639 -46.99 33.27 34.70
N SER A 640 -47.14 33.76 33.44
CA SER A 640 -47.33 35.18 33.02
C SER A 640 -46.13 36.09 33.41
N GLU A 641 -45.55 37.00 32.61
CA GLU A 641 -45.97 37.73 31.40
C GLU A 641 -44.82 38.67 30.94
N SER A 642 -44.68 38.91 29.62
CA SER A 642 -44.31 40.20 28.95
C SER A 642 -42.86 40.77 29.13
N LEU A 643 -42.12 41.42 28.20
CA LEU A 643 -42.41 42.38 27.12
C LEU A 643 -41.25 42.51 26.09
N ASN A 644 -41.63 42.59 24.80
CA ASN A 644 -41.10 43.32 23.62
C ASN A 644 -39.87 44.28 23.73
N ASN A 645 -38.94 44.26 22.75
CA ASN A 645 -39.00 45.08 21.49
C ASN A 645 -37.68 45.13 20.66
N ASN A 646 -37.79 44.75 19.37
CA ASN A 646 -37.31 45.41 18.14
C ASN A 646 -35.88 45.99 17.95
N LYS A 647 -35.19 45.53 16.87
CA LYS A 647 -34.74 46.35 15.71
C LYS A 647 -34.28 45.52 14.48
N LYS A 648 -34.64 46.03 13.28
CA LYS A 648 -34.51 45.56 11.86
C LYS A 648 -33.05 45.25 11.42
N ALA A 649 -32.66 44.54 10.34
CA ALA A 649 -33.12 44.32 8.94
C ALA A 649 -32.25 43.16 8.29
N PRO A 650 -32.27 42.80 6.97
CA PRO A 650 -33.19 43.06 5.85
C PRO A 650 -33.74 41.77 5.15
N GLN A 651 -34.72 41.97 4.27
CA GLN A 651 -35.38 40.95 3.44
C GLN A 651 -34.44 40.35 2.36
N VAL A 652 -34.37 39.02 2.31
CA VAL A 652 -33.89 38.26 1.14
C VAL A 652 -35.10 37.64 0.46
N GLN A 653 -35.21 37.85 -0.85
CA GLN A 653 -36.25 37.31 -1.72
C GLN A 653 -36.41 35.79 -1.53
N GLN A 654 -37.63 35.34 -1.24
CA GLN A 654 -38.03 33.95 -1.42
C GLN A 654 -37.96 33.63 -2.92
N VAL A 655 -36.87 32.98 -3.34
CA VAL A 655 -36.86 32.22 -4.59
C VAL A 655 -37.66 30.95 -4.32
N LYS A 656 -38.84 30.84 -4.95
CA LYS A 656 -39.65 29.62 -5.00
C LYS A 656 -38.79 28.45 -5.47
N LEU A 657 -38.54 27.49 -4.58
CA LEU A 657 -38.03 26.17 -4.93
C LEU A 657 -39.04 25.49 -5.85
N ILE A 658 -38.66 25.26 -7.11
CA ILE A 658 -39.38 24.39 -8.04
C ILE A 658 -39.03 22.95 -7.62
N PRO A 659 -40.00 22.09 -7.30
CA PRO A 659 -39.73 20.67 -7.05
C PRO A 659 -39.22 20.02 -8.34
N TYR A 660 -38.10 19.30 -8.26
CA TYR A 660 -37.60 18.45 -9.35
C TYR A 660 -38.64 17.35 -9.66
N GLY A 661 -39.50 17.61 -10.65
CA GLY A 661 -40.33 16.61 -11.32
C GLY A 661 -39.61 16.08 -12.55
N TYR A 662 -39.68 14.77 -12.78
CA TYR A 662 -39.23 14.11 -14.00
C TYR A 662 -39.84 14.75 -15.26
N PRO A 663 -39.11 14.84 -16.39
CA PRO A 663 -39.72 15.29 -17.65
C PRO A 663 -40.78 14.29 -18.09
N SER A 664 -41.91 14.80 -18.59
CA SER A 664 -42.97 13.95 -19.14
C SER A 664 -42.49 13.24 -20.41
N ALA A 665 -43.09 12.10 -20.73
CA ALA A 665 -42.75 11.29 -21.91
C ALA A 665 -42.83 12.05 -23.25
N GLU A 666 -43.56 13.16 -23.31
CA GLU A 666 -43.61 14.05 -24.50
C GLU A 666 -42.37 14.95 -24.63
N GLN A 667 -41.77 15.40 -23.52
CA GLN A 667 -40.54 16.21 -23.56
C GLN A 667 -39.31 15.38 -23.94
N ALA A 668 -39.29 14.09 -23.58
CA ALA A 668 -38.26 13.14 -24.02
C ALA A 668 -38.34 12.86 -25.54
N LYS A 669 -39.55 12.86 -26.13
CA LYS A 669 -39.73 12.72 -27.59
C LYS A 669 -39.25 13.95 -28.35
N LEU A 670 -39.42 15.16 -27.81
CA LEU A 670 -38.92 16.39 -28.45
C LEU A 670 -37.38 16.42 -28.49
N ALA A 671 -36.71 15.96 -27.43
CA ALA A 671 -35.25 15.89 -27.36
C ALA A 671 -34.65 14.86 -28.34
N GLN A 672 -35.32 13.71 -28.53
CA GLN A 672 -34.89 12.70 -29.51
C GLN A 672 -35.05 13.16 -30.98
N THR A 673 -35.91 14.14 -31.23
CA THR A 673 -36.11 14.66 -32.59
C THR A 673 -35.06 15.72 -32.97
N GLN A 674 -34.39 16.33 -31.99
CA GLN A 674 -33.35 17.35 -32.20
C GLN A 674 -31.92 16.79 -32.30
N MET A 675 -31.69 15.49 -32.06
CA MET A 675 -30.36 14.84 -32.14
C MET A 675 -30.11 14.07 -33.46
N LYS A 676 -30.84 14.35 -34.55
CA LYS A 676 -30.69 13.61 -35.82
C LYS A 676 -29.58 14.07 -36.77
N ASP A 677 -28.87 15.18 -36.49
CA ASP A 677 -27.87 15.75 -37.42
C ASP A 677 -26.43 15.86 -36.86
N VAL A 678 -25.93 14.80 -36.21
CA VAL A 678 -24.48 14.65 -35.99
C VAL A 678 -24.03 13.25 -36.40
N ARG A 679 -23.48 13.14 -37.62
CA ARG A 679 -22.83 11.92 -38.12
C ARG A 679 -21.52 11.70 -37.38
N VAL A 680 -21.47 10.66 -36.54
CA VAL A 680 -20.23 10.01 -36.11
C VAL A 680 -20.16 8.65 -36.82
N SER A 681 -19.08 8.43 -37.56
CA SER A 681 -18.80 7.22 -38.34
C SER A 681 -18.46 6.00 -37.46
N PRO A 682 -18.80 4.77 -37.90
CA PRO A 682 -18.74 3.57 -37.06
C PRO A 682 -17.34 2.94 -37.05
N ILE A 683 -16.88 2.49 -35.89
CA ILE A 683 -15.70 1.60 -35.75
C ILE A 683 -16.14 0.30 -35.07
N ASN A 684 -16.17 -0.75 -35.89
CA ASN A 684 -16.13 -2.19 -35.65
C ASN A 684 -17.13 -2.84 -34.67
N GLU A 685 -18.22 -3.33 -35.25
CA GLU A 685 -19.03 -4.46 -34.78
C GLU A 685 -18.24 -5.77 -34.85
N SER A 686 -17.91 -6.36 -33.70
CA SER A 686 -17.76 -7.83 -33.56
C SER A 686 -17.76 -8.31 -32.11
N LEU A 687 -18.63 -7.78 -31.25
CA LEU A 687 -19.00 -8.40 -29.97
C LEU A 687 -20.46 -8.05 -29.65
N GLN A 688 -21.40 -8.66 -30.37
CA GLN A 688 -22.81 -8.65 -29.95
C GLN A 688 -22.92 -9.50 -28.68
N ALA A 689 -23.08 -8.85 -27.54
CA ALA A 689 -23.50 -9.48 -26.30
C ALA A 689 -24.92 -10.04 -26.51
N LYS A 690 -25.05 -11.36 -26.69
CA LYS A 690 -26.34 -12.02 -26.55
C LYS A 690 -26.78 -11.90 -25.09
N GLU A 691 -27.96 -11.36 -24.86
CA GLU A 691 -28.67 -11.49 -23.58
C GLU A 691 -28.81 -12.97 -23.24
N LEU A 692 -27.98 -13.46 -22.31
CA LEU A 692 -28.11 -14.79 -21.74
C LEU A 692 -29.20 -14.73 -20.67
N LYS A 693 -30.38 -15.24 -21.01
CA LYS A 693 -31.43 -15.56 -20.04
C LYS A 693 -30.93 -16.71 -19.16
N CYS A 694 -31.18 -16.63 -17.84
CA CYS A 694 -30.89 -17.73 -16.92
C CYS A 694 -31.85 -18.90 -17.20
N ASP A 695 -31.30 -20.06 -17.57
CA ASP A 695 -32.06 -21.29 -17.88
C ASP A 695 -32.83 -21.86 -16.67
N THR A 696 -32.61 -21.33 -15.46
CA THR A 696 -33.22 -21.84 -14.21
C THR A 696 -34.38 -20.98 -13.71
N CYS A 697 -34.49 -19.70 -14.10
CA CYS A 697 -35.55 -18.83 -13.57
C CYS A 697 -36.28 -17.94 -14.59
N GLY A 698 -35.85 -17.89 -15.86
CA GLY A 698 -36.61 -17.25 -16.95
C GLY A 698 -36.90 -15.74 -16.85
N GLY A 699 -36.49 -15.05 -15.78
CA GLY A 699 -36.78 -13.63 -15.55
C GLY A 699 -35.70 -12.68 -16.09
N SER A 700 -36.12 -11.53 -16.65
CA SER A 700 -35.27 -10.34 -16.77
C SER A 700 -35.10 -9.72 -15.38
N TYR A 701 -33.87 -9.43 -14.99
CA TYR A 701 -33.53 -8.88 -13.68
C TYR A 701 -33.74 -7.36 -13.67
N ASP A 702 -35.00 -6.93 -13.69
CA ASP A 702 -35.36 -5.51 -13.65
C ASP A 702 -35.64 -5.09 -12.20
N GLY A 703 -34.56 -4.81 -11.46
CA GLY A 703 -34.65 -4.23 -10.11
C GLY A 703 -33.60 -4.80 -9.14
N GLN A 704 -32.46 -4.12 -9.03
CA GLN A 704 -31.55 -4.28 -7.90
C GLN A 704 -31.40 -2.96 -7.13
N PRO A 705 -31.13 -3.01 -5.80
CA PRO A 705 -30.68 -1.85 -5.04
C PRO A 705 -29.38 -1.33 -5.66
N LEU A 706 -29.12 -0.02 -5.53
CA LEU A 706 -27.88 0.63 -5.98
C LEU A 706 -26.63 -0.05 -5.38
N GLY A 707 -26.15 -1.11 -6.04
CA GLY A 707 -24.78 -1.57 -5.89
C GLY A 707 -23.82 -0.50 -6.41
N PRO A 708 -22.52 -0.54 -6.05
CA PRO A 708 -21.55 0.43 -6.54
C PRO A 708 -21.64 0.44 -8.06
N GLN A 709 -22.05 1.59 -8.62
CA GLN A 709 -22.14 1.81 -10.05
C GLN A 709 -20.86 1.28 -10.69
N LEU A 710 -21.02 0.50 -11.76
CA LEU A 710 -19.93 0.03 -12.61
C LEU A 710 -18.93 1.17 -12.75
N ILE A 711 -17.74 1.03 -12.15
CA ILE A 711 -16.68 2.01 -12.36
C ILE A 711 -16.30 1.85 -13.82
N ASP A 712 -16.81 2.77 -14.63
CA ASP A 712 -16.42 2.95 -16.02
C ASP A 712 -14.88 2.95 -16.07
N SER A 713 -14.34 2.02 -16.86
CA SER A 713 -12.91 1.82 -17.10
C SER A 713 -12.27 2.97 -17.90
N SER A 714 -12.88 4.16 -17.90
CA SER A 714 -12.51 5.36 -18.65
C SER A 714 -11.18 6.00 -18.23
N ILE A 715 -10.27 5.25 -17.60
CA ILE A 715 -8.90 5.68 -17.41
C ILE A 715 -8.21 5.54 -18.77
N THR A 716 -7.85 6.67 -19.34
CA THR A 716 -7.14 6.70 -20.61
C THR A 716 -5.63 6.67 -20.35
N GLN A 717 -4.85 6.18 -21.32
CA GLN A 717 -3.40 6.16 -21.22
C GLN A 717 -2.77 7.04 -22.31
N GLY A 718 -1.78 7.82 -21.89
CA GLY A 718 -0.97 8.66 -22.76
C GLY A 718 -1.63 10.01 -23.13
N MET A 719 -0.77 10.94 -23.54
CA MET A 719 -1.14 12.34 -23.82
C MET A 719 -2.19 12.51 -24.92
N GLY A 720 -2.29 11.58 -25.89
CA GLY A 720 -3.22 11.69 -27.02
C GLY A 720 -4.70 11.60 -26.68
N LYS A 721 -5.03 11.23 -25.43
CA LYS A 721 -6.42 11.10 -24.95
C LYS A 721 -6.88 12.26 -24.07
N ILE A 722 -6.01 13.25 -23.86
CA ILE A 722 -6.27 14.39 -22.99
C ILE A 722 -7.01 15.48 -23.80
N PRO A 723 -8.12 16.02 -23.29
CA PRO A 723 -8.83 17.10 -23.98
C PRO A 723 -8.02 18.39 -23.98
N LYS A 724 -8.15 19.16 -25.06
CA LYS A 724 -7.62 20.53 -25.15
C LYS A 724 -8.59 21.54 -24.53
N LYS A 725 -8.26 22.84 -24.60
CA LYS A 725 -9.16 23.93 -24.18
C LYS A 725 -10.58 23.71 -24.77
N PRO A 726 -11.66 23.92 -23.98
CA PRO A 726 -11.71 24.69 -22.72
C PRO A 726 -11.38 23.90 -21.43
N TYR A 727 -11.03 22.61 -21.51
CA TYR A 727 -10.73 21.82 -20.31
C TYR A 727 -9.48 22.32 -19.59
N THR A 728 -9.55 22.39 -18.26
CA THR A 728 -8.40 22.52 -17.36
C THR A 728 -7.88 21.13 -17.04
N VAL A 729 -6.60 20.90 -17.31
CA VAL A 729 -5.93 19.64 -17.02
C VAL A 729 -5.10 19.80 -15.76
N LEU A 730 -5.57 19.26 -14.63
CA LEU A 730 -4.79 19.25 -13.39
C LEU A 730 -3.82 18.07 -13.39
N ILE A 731 -2.57 18.34 -13.04
CA ILE A 731 -1.54 17.33 -12.80
C ILE A 731 -1.03 17.45 -11.37
N HIS A 732 -0.75 16.33 -10.71
CA HIS A 732 -0.10 16.37 -9.39
C HIS A 732 1.22 17.15 -9.45
N ASN A 733 1.55 17.88 -8.37
CA ASN A 733 2.77 18.65 -8.28
C ASN A 733 3.96 17.73 -7.93
N PHE A 734 4.88 17.55 -8.87
CA PHE A 734 6.07 16.70 -8.69
C PHE A 734 7.37 17.44 -8.40
N SER A 735 7.37 18.78 -8.47
CA SER A 735 8.43 19.69 -8.01
C SER A 735 8.03 21.12 -8.39
N PHE A 736 8.35 22.10 -7.54
CA PHE A 736 8.04 23.52 -7.75
C PHE A 736 8.70 24.10 -9.00
N GLU A 737 9.89 23.62 -9.34
CA GLU A 737 10.67 24.08 -10.48
C GLU A 737 10.26 23.33 -11.76
N HIS A 738 10.00 22.03 -11.67
CA HIS A 738 9.79 21.17 -12.86
C HIS A 738 8.33 21.02 -13.27
N GLY A 739 7.40 20.92 -12.32
CA GLY A 739 5.97 20.74 -12.58
C GLY A 739 5.37 21.89 -13.40
N PRO A 740 5.54 23.15 -12.96
CA PRO A 740 5.07 24.31 -13.71
C PRO A 740 5.73 24.44 -15.09
N GLY A 741 7.03 24.16 -15.19
CA GLY A 741 7.75 24.17 -16.46
C GLY A 741 7.24 23.13 -17.45
N TYR A 742 6.97 21.91 -16.98
CA TYR A 742 6.32 20.87 -17.78
C TYR A 742 4.96 21.34 -18.31
N CYS A 743 4.13 21.92 -17.44
CA CYS A 743 2.82 22.47 -17.83
C CYS A 743 2.95 23.55 -18.91
N ARG A 744 3.89 24.49 -18.76
CA ARG A 744 4.19 25.53 -19.76
C ARG A 744 4.64 24.94 -21.10
N GLY A 745 5.50 23.92 -21.07
CA GLY A 745 5.96 23.22 -22.26
C GLY A 745 4.80 22.59 -23.03
N ILE A 746 3.87 21.95 -22.32
CA ILE A 746 2.66 21.34 -22.90
C ILE A 746 1.64 22.38 -23.37
N ASN A 747 1.49 23.49 -22.65
CA ASN A 747 0.55 24.57 -23.01
C ASN A 747 0.89 25.21 -24.37
N SER A 748 2.17 25.20 -24.76
CA SER A 748 2.61 25.60 -26.12
C SER A 748 1.98 24.77 -27.26
N ALA A 749 1.41 23.59 -26.95
CA ALA A 749 0.68 22.74 -27.89
C ALA A 749 -0.85 22.92 -27.86
N GLY A 750 -1.35 23.96 -27.17
CA GLY A 750 -2.77 24.33 -27.13
C GLY A 750 -3.58 23.68 -26.00
N TYR A 751 -2.92 23.10 -25.00
CA TYR A 751 -3.58 22.58 -23.79
C TYR A 751 -3.67 23.66 -22.69
N ASN A 752 -4.36 23.35 -21.58
CA ASN A 752 -4.42 24.17 -20.36
C ASN A 752 -4.05 23.29 -19.15
N PHE A 753 -2.79 22.85 -19.11
CA PHE A 753 -2.21 22.13 -17.99
C PHE A 753 -1.88 23.09 -16.86
N GLN A 754 -2.24 22.67 -15.66
CA GLN A 754 -1.96 23.36 -14.41
C GLN A 754 -1.57 22.34 -13.36
N VAL A 755 -0.66 22.74 -12.48
CA VAL A 755 -0.26 21.92 -11.34
C VAL A 755 -1.34 22.03 -10.25
N CYS A 756 -1.60 20.94 -9.54
CA CYS A 756 -2.50 20.96 -8.38
C CYS A 756 -2.01 22.00 -7.36
N PRO A 757 -2.92 22.82 -6.79
CA PRO A 757 -2.57 23.76 -5.73
C PRO A 757 -1.98 23.04 -4.51
N ASP A 758 -1.13 23.75 -3.78
CA ASP A 758 -0.58 23.24 -2.54
C ASP A 758 -1.60 23.37 -1.41
N PHE A 759 -1.86 22.25 -0.75
CA PHE A 759 -2.65 22.18 0.47
C PHE A 759 -1.75 21.70 1.61
N THR A 760 -2.18 21.89 2.85
CA THR A 760 -1.42 21.35 3.99
C THR A 760 -1.45 19.82 3.96
N GLN A 761 -0.36 19.18 4.39
CA GLN A 761 -0.27 17.72 4.49
C GLN A 761 -1.48 17.13 5.22
N GLN A 762 -1.89 17.75 6.33
CA GLN A 762 -2.98 17.26 7.17
C GLN A 762 -4.34 17.30 6.44
N GLU A 763 -4.64 18.40 5.72
CA GLU A 763 -5.87 18.48 4.92
C GLU A 763 -5.92 17.40 3.84
N MET A 764 -4.82 17.18 3.12
CA MET A 764 -4.75 16.17 2.07
C MET A 764 -4.93 14.76 2.63
N VAL A 765 -4.30 14.46 3.77
CA VAL A 765 -4.43 13.15 4.44
C VAL A 765 -5.86 12.92 4.92
N ASP A 766 -6.49 13.91 5.55
CA ASP A 766 -7.84 13.76 6.12
C ASP A 766 -8.92 13.59 5.05
N VAL A 767 -8.74 14.18 3.87
CA VAL A 767 -9.62 13.94 2.71
C VAL A 767 -9.27 12.62 2.03
N GLY A 768 -7.99 12.35 1.78
CA GLY A 768 -7.52 11.17 1.07
C GLY A 768 -7.88 9.85 1.77
N LEU A 769 -7.73 9.79 3.10
CA LEU A 769 -8.06 8.60 3.90
C LEU A 769 -9.55 8.25 3.91
N ARG A 770 -10.42 9.16 3.47
CA ARG A 770 -11.84 8.82 3.29
C ARG A 770 -12.03 7.87 2.12
N TYR A 771 -11.18 7.93 1.09
CA TYR A 771 -11.38 7.20 -0.19
C TYR A 771 -10.31 6.14 -0.48
N VAL A 772 -9.15 6.25 0.18
CA VAL A 772 -7.99 5.39 -0.01
C VAL A 772 -7.64 4.69 1.30
N ASN A 773 -7.39 3.38 1.24
CA ASN A 773 -6.92 2.60 2.38
C ASN A 773 -5.55 3.11 2.86
N ASN A 774 -5.39 3.23 4.18
CA ASN A 774 -4.13 3.64 4.81
C ASN A 774 -2.96 2.68 4.49
N ASP A 775 -3.24 1.42 4.18
CA ASP A 775 -2.20 0.46 3.78
C ASP A 775 -1.74 0.62 2.30
N CYS A 776 -2.45 1.43 1.49
CA CYS A 776 -2.01 1.75 0.13
C CYS A 776 -0.79 2.69 0.15
N CYS A 777 -0.14 2.83 -1.02
CA CYS A 777 0.97 3.78 -1.17
C CYS A 777 0.54 5.18 -0.71
N TYR A 778 1.28 5.78 0.23
CA TYR A 778 0.98 7.08 0.84
C TYR A 778 0.75 8.18 -0.21
N GLY A 779 1.47 8.13 -1.33
CA GLY A 779 1.24 9.05 -2.45
C GLY A 779 -0.20 9.05 -2.97
N SER A 780 -0.84 7.88 -3.00
CA SER A 780 -2.26 7.75 -3.42
C SER A 780 -3.19 8.54 -2.50
N VAL A 781 -2.92 8.56 -1.18
CA VAL A 781 -3.70 9.32 -0.20
C VAL A 781 -3.54 10.82 -0.47
N LEU A 782 -2.30 11.29 -0.64
CA LEU A 782 -2.01 12.70 -0.90
C LEU A 782 -2.62 13.20 -2.21
N ILE A 783 -2.45 12.45 -3.30
CA ILE A 783 -2.91 12.86 -4.64
C ILE A 783 -4.43 12.92 -4.70
N VAL A 784 -5.12 11.90 -4.17
CA VAL A 784 -6.59 11.90 -4.10
C VAL A 784 -7.08 13.04 -3.21
N GLY A 785 -6.42 13.28 -2.07
CA GLY A 785 -6.71 14.40 -1.19
C GLY A 785 -6.58 15.76 -1.89
N ALA A 786 -5.46 16.00 -2.56
CA ALA A 786 -5.20 17.25 -3.28
C ALA A 786 -6.19 17.49 -4.43
N LEU A 787 -6.52 16.46 -5.21
CA LEU A 787 -7.52 16.55 -6.28
C LEU A 787 -8.89 16.94 -5.73
N LEU A 788 -9.38 16.21 -4.73
CA LEU A 788 -10.71 16.47 -4.18
C LEU A 788 -10.78 17.82 -3.47
N LEU A 789 -9.73 18.24 -2.76
CA LEU A 789 -9.64 19.58 -2.18
C LEU A 789 -9.70 20.68 -3.25
N SER A 790 -9.07 20.47 -4.41
CA SER A 790 -9.14 21.42 -5.54
C SER A 790 -10.58 21.61 -6.03
N ILE A 791 -11.39 20.55 -6.00
CA ILE A 791 -12.82 20.60 -6.36
C ILE A 791 -13.64 21.23 -5.22
N TYR A 792 -13.48 20.75 -3.98
CA TYR A 792 -14.25 21.22 -2.82
C TYR A 792 -14.01 22.70 -2.50
N LYS A 793 -12.79 23.19 -2.67
CA LYS A 793 -12.43 24.61 -2.50
C LYS A 793 -12.72 25.45 -3.75
N LYS A 794 -13.38 24.88 -4.76
CA LYS A 794 -13.80 25.54 -6.02
C LYS A 794 -12.64 26.20 -6.77
N VAL A 795 -11.44 25.61 -6.71
CA VAL A 795 -10.28 26.08 -7.47
C VAL A 795 -10.47 25.78 -8.96
N VAL A 796 -11.17 24.69 -9.27
CA VAL A 796 -11.48 24.23 -10.63
C VAL A 796 -12.96 23.86 -10.76
N ASP A 797 -13.51 24.00 -11.96
CA ASP A 797 -14.85 23.51 -12.30
C ASP A 797 -14.78 22.01 -12.66
N PRO A 798 -15.43 21.11 -11.90
CA PRO A 798 -15.40 19.67 -12.17
C PRO A 798 -15.98 19.29 -13.55
N ASN A 799 -16.83 20.12 -14.17
CA ASN A 799 -17.38 19.82 -15.50
C ASN A 799 -16.40 20.12 -16.65
N LEU A 800 -15.38 20.94 -16.38
CA LEU A 800 -14.32 21.30 -17.31
C LEU A 800 -12.96 20.80 -16.82
N LEU A 801 -12.96 19.79 -15.95
CA LEU A 801 -11.75 19.24 -15.34
C LEU A 801 -11.38 17.90 -15.97
N HIS A 802 -10.09 17.76 -16.26
CA HIS A 802 -9.44 16.49 -16.54
C HIS A 802 -8.25 16.33 -15.61
N PHE A 803 -8.02 15.13 -15.07
CA PHE A 803 -6.92 14.88 -14.14
C PHE A 803 -5.84 13.97 -14.73
N CYS A 804 -4.58 14.30 -14.46
CA CYS A 804 -3.40 13.59 -14.91
C CYS A 804 -2.49 13.18 -13.75
N TRP A 805 -2.00 11.94 -13.82
CA TRP A 805 -1.01 11.39 -12.88
C TRP A 805 0.20 10.85 -13.65
N ILE A 806 1.42 11.12 -13.17
CA ILE A 806 2.66 10.62 -13.78
C ILE A 806 3.23 9.47 -12.95
N HIS A 807 3.66 8.40 -13.60
CA HIS A 807 4.38 7.30 -12.95
C HIS A 807 5.55 6.75 -13.76
N MET A 808 6.57 6.22 -13.09
CA MET A 808 7.76 5.59 -13.72
C MET A 808 7.45 4.24 -14.38
N GLY A 809 6.34 3.58 -14.01
CA GLY A 809 5.96 2.28 -14.57
C GLY A 809 6.59 1.08 -13.84
N GLY A 810 6.68 -0.05 -14.55
CA GLY A 810 7.13 -1.32 -14.00
C GLY A 810 6.11 -1.95 -13.04
N SER A 811 6.58 -2.80 -12.12
CA SER A 811 5.72 -3.50 -11.16
C SER A 811 5.38 -2.70 -9.88
N CYS A 812 5.50 -1.37 -9.94
CA CYS A 812 5.18 -0.48 -8.82
C CYS A 812 3.67 -0.29 -8.67
N SER A 813 3.16 -0.38 -7.43
CA SER A 813 1.72 -0.17 -7.14
C SER A 813 1.24 1.26 -7.37
N SER A 814 2.14 2.22 -7.65
CA SER A 814 1.76 3.57 -8.08
C SER A 814 0.95 3.61 -9.38
N ARG A 815 0.97 2.53 -10.17
CA ARG A 815 0.11 2.34 -11.35
C ARG A 815 -1.35 2.05 -11.00
N CYS A 816 -1.65 1.74 -9.74
CA CYS A 816 -3.04 1.63 -9.26
C CYS A 816 -3.63 2.99 -8.86
N ILE A 817 -2.83 4.07 -8.84
CA ILE A 817 -3.29 5.40 -8.39
C ILE A 817 -4.40 5.96 -9.27
N GLY A 818 -4.34 5.79 -10.61
CA GLY A 818 -5.42 6.24 -11.49
C GLY A 818 -6.76 5.58 -11.16
N PHE A 819 -6.75 4.32 -10.74
CA PHE A 819 -7.93 3.59 -10.31
C PHE A 819 -8.47 4.10 -8.96
N TYR A 820 -7.59 4.38 -8.00
CA TYR A 820 -8.01 5.02 -6.75
C TYR A 820 -8.62 6.40 -6.98
N ILE A 821 -8.04 7.20 -7.88
CA ILE A 821 -8.58 8.50 -8.28
C ILE A 821 -9.96 8.34 -8.90
N ARG A 822 -10.11 7.43 -9.88
CA ARG A 822 -11.39 7.20 -10.55
C ARG A 822 -12.48 6.77 -9.56
N ARG A 823 -12.15 5.82 -8.67
CA ARG A 823 -13.06 5.37 -7.62
C ARG A 823 -13.44 6.51 -6.67
N ALA A 824 -12.46 7.28 -6.21
CA ALA A 824 -12.69 8.41 -5.31
C ALA A 824 -13.57 9.50 -5.95
N LEU A 825 -13.36 9.81 -7.24
CA LEU A 825 -14.19 10.76 -7.98
C LEU A 825 -15.64 10.29 -8.09
N ILE A 826 -15.87 9.02 -8.41
CA ILE A 826 -17.23 8.46 -8.47
C ILE A 826 -17.91 8.52 -7.10
N GLN A 827 -17.21 8.10 -6.05
CA GLN A 827 -17.73 8.13 -4.68
C GLN A 827 -17.98 9.55 -4.17
N ALA A 828 -17.17 10.52 -4.59
CA ALA A 828 -17.33 11.93 -4.26
C ALA A 828 -18.41 12.64 -5.10
N GLY A 829 -19.06 11.96 -6.06
CA GLY A 829 -20.11 12.53 -6.90
C GLY A 829 -19.61 13.28 -8.15
N PHE A 830 -18.38 13.01 -8.60
CA PHE A 830 -17.76 13.62 -9.79
C PHE A 830 -17.38 12.59 -10.89
N PRO A 831 -18.29 11.69 -11.33
CA PRO A 831 -17.98 10.66 -12.34
C PRO A 831 -17.64 11.23 -13.73
N GLN A 832 -17.98 12.48 -14.01
CA GLN A 832 -17.71 13.16 -15.28
C GLN A 832 -16.24 13.57 -15.47
N VAL A 833 -15.45 13.66 -14.39
CA VAL A 833 -14.05 14.08 -14.46
C VAL A 833 -13.23 12.99 -15.14
N GLY A 834 -12.58 13.34 -16.27
CA GLY A 834 -11.70 12.44 -17.00
C GLY A 834 -10.38 12.20 -16.26
N VAL A 835 -9.83 10.98 -16.38
CA VAL A 835 -8.55 10.60 -15.75
C VAL A 835 -7.62 10.02 -16.81
N THR A 836 -6.39 10.54 -16.89
CA THR A 836 -5.33 9.99 -17.75
C THR A 836 -4.08 9.65 -16.95
N GLU A 837 -3.53 8.47 -17.21
CA GLU A 837 -2.23 8.06 -16.72
C GLU A 837 -1.13 8.38 -17.73
N LEU A 838 -0.06 9.02 -17.25
CA LEU A 838 1.14 9.36 -18.01
C LEU A 838 2.33 8.56 -17.49
N ASN A 839 2.83 7.64 -18.31
CA ASN A 839 4.16 7.07 -18.06
C ASN A 839 5.22 8.13 -18.40
N TYR A 840 6.39 8.11 -17.75
CA TYR A 840 7.53 8.94 -18.18
C TYR A 840 7.92 8.73 -19.66
N ASN A 841 7.60 7.58 -20.25
CA ASN A 841 7.73 7.30 -21.69
C ASN A 841 6.69 8.04 -22.58
N TYR A 842 5.60 8.55 -22.00
CA TYR A 842 4.46 9.14 -22.71
C TYR A 842 4.16 10.58 -22.23
N LEU A 843 5.17 11.29 -21.74
CA LEU A 843 5.05 12.69 -21.27
C LEU A 843 4.71 13.69 -22.38
N VAL A 844 4.90 13.29 -23.64
CA VAL A 844 4.61 14.10 -24.83
C VAL A 844 3.61 13.38 -25.72
N ASN A 845 2.75 14.15 -26.39
CA ASN A 845 1.85 13.59 -27.39
C ASN A 845 2.66 13.32 -28.69
N PRO A 846 2.58 12.12 -29.30
CA PRO A 846 3.23 11.84 -30.57
C PRO A 846 2.86 12.80 -31.72
N GLU A 847 1.69 13.42 -31.66
CA GLU A 847 1.23 14.43 -32.64
C GLU A 847 1.85 15.81 -32.43
N MET A 848 2.53 16.04 -31.30
CA MET A 848 3.26 17.29 -31.07
C MET A 848 4.39 17.42 -32.08
N SER A 849 4.58 18.64 -32.58
CA SER A 849 5.73 18.92 -33.44
C SER A 849 7.03 18.70 -32.67
N ILE A 850 8.12 18.43 -33.41
CA ILE A 850 9.46 18.30 -32.82
C ILE A 850 9.80 19.50 -31.93
N GLY A 851 9.41 20.71 -32.35
CA GLY A 851 9.64 21.93 -31.57
C GLY A 851 8.88 21.97 -30.24
N GLN A 852 7.63 21.50 -30.21
CA GLN A 852 6.84 21.40 -28.98
C GLN A 852 7.41 20.33 -28.03
N THR A 853 7.82 19.18 -28.57
CA THR A 853 8.50 18.12 -27.81
C THR A 853 9.82 18.60 -27.21
N MET A 854 10.57 19.42 -27.95
CA MET A 854 11.80 20.05 -27.44
C MET A 854 11.53 20.93 -26.22
N ARG A 855 10.45 21.72 -26.21
CA ARG A 855 10.06 22.60 -25.09
C ARG A 855 9.90 21.86 -23.77
N VAL A 856 9.25 20.70 -23.81
CA VAL A 856 9.07 19.84 -22.64
C VAL A 856 10.41 19.32 -22.12
N ASN A 857 11.28 18.85 -23.01
CA ASN A 857 12.56 18.27 -22.62
C ASN A 857 13.52 19.30 -22.01
N PHE A 858 13.64 20.49 -22.62
CA PHE A 858 14.52 21.52 -22.06
C PHE A 858 13.93 22.22 -20.83
N ALA A 859 12.62 22.15 -20.60
CA ALA A 859 12.02 22.62 -19.35
C ALA A 859 12.62 21.91 -18.13
N PHE A 860 12.89 20.60 -18.24
CA PHE A 860 13.57 19.85 -17.19
C PHE A 860 15.01 20.33 -16.97
N VAL A 861 15.78 20.52 -18.05
CA VAL A 861 17.19 20.95 -17.95
C VAL A 861 17.33 22.37 -17.37
N ILE A 862 16.44 23.30 -17.74
CA ILE A 862 16.43 24.64 -17.14
C ILE A 862 16.03 24.58 -15.66
N GLY A 863 15.02 23.78 -15.31
CA GLY A 863 14.60 23.56 -13.92
C GLY A 863 15.74 23.01 -13.05
N ASP A 864 16.47 22.01 -13.55
CA ASP A 864 17.66 21.44 -12.90
C ASP A 864 18.76 22.49 -12.70
N SER A 865 18.99 23.31 -13.73
CA SER A 865 19.99 24.38 -13.70
C SER A 865 19.62 25.45 -12.67
N LEU A 866 18.35 25.86 -12.62
CA LEU A 866 17.84 26.87 -11.68
C LEU A 866 17.91 26.37 -10.23
N THR A 867 17.49 25.12 -9.99
CA THR A 867 17.52 24.46 -8.67
C THR A 867 18.96 24.38 -8.16
N ARG A 868 19.91 23.98 -9.01
CA ARG A 868 21.33 23.90 -8.67
C ARG A 868 21.93 25.26 -8.32
N CYS A 869 21.63 26.29 -9.12
CA CYS A 869 22.10 27.65 -8.84
C CYS A 869 21.55 28.17 -7.50
N PHE A 870 20.25 27.98 -7.26
CA PHE A 870 19.59 28.42 -6.03
C PHE A 870 20.21 27.80 -4.77
N HIS A 871 20.29 26.47 -4.71
CA HIS A 871 20.77 25.79 -3.50
C HIS A 871 22.25 25.98 -3.21
N ARG A 872 23.07 26.24 -4.25
CA ARG A 872 24.48 26.60 -4.06
C ARG A 872 24.67 28.03 -3.52
N CYS A 873 23.82 28.97 -3.92
CA CYS A 873 23.94 30.39 -3.56
C CYS A 873 23.26 30.74 -2.23
N LYS A 874 22.05 30.22 -2.00
CA LYS A 874 21.17 30.59 -0.88
C LYS A 874 21.86 30.48 0.50
N PRO A 875 22.60 29.41 0.83
CA PRO A 875 23.26 29.30 2.13
C PRO A 875 24.38 30.33 2.35
N TYR A 876 24.90 30.94 1.29
CA TYR A 876 26.06 31.84 1.35
C TYR A 876 25.73 33.26 0.92
N GLU A 877 24.45 33.62 0.81
CA GLU A 877 24.04 34.92 0.31
C GLU A 877 24.53 36.07 1.22
N LYS A 878 25.20 37.07 0.64
CA LYS A 878 25.73 38.21 1.42
C LYS A 878 24.61 39.09 1.97
N VAL A 879 23.53 39.24 1.20
CA VAL A 879 22.33 39.98 1.59
C VAL A 879 21.18 38.97 1.69
N PRO A 880 20.58 38.77 2.88
CA PRO A 880 19.46 37.84 3.05
C PRO A 880 18.33 38.08 2.04
N GLY A 881 17.85 37.01 1.41
CA GLY A 881 16.79 37.04 0.40
C GLY A 881 17.22 37.47 -1.02
N SER A 882 18.49 37.85 -1.25
CA SER A 882 18.97 38.21 -2.58
C SER A 882 18.92 37.03 -3.56
N THR A 883 19.24 35.81 -3.10
CA THR A 883 19.17 34.61 -3.93
C THR A 883 17.72 34.30 -4.33
N LYS A 884 16.77 34.44 -3.40
CA LYS A 884 15.34 34.19 -3.65
C LYS A 884 14.75 35.19 -4.65
N LYS A 885 15.16 36.47 -4.57
CA LYS A 885 14.77 37.49 -5.56
C LYS A 885 15.31 37.16 -6.96
N LEU A 886 16.58 36.78 -7.06
CA LEU A 886 17.18 36.39 -8.34
C LEU A 886 16.53 35.12 -8.91
N TRP A 887 16.25 34.15 -8.04
CA TRP A 887 15.51 32.95 -8.40
C TRP A 887 14.12 33.27 -8.94
N GLN A 888 13.35 34.14 -8.28
CA GLN A 888 12.01 34.52 -8.75
C GLN A 888 12.07 35.18 -10.14
N LEU A 889 13.04 36.09 -10.34
CA LEU A 889 13.26 36.71 -11.65
C LEU A 889 13.51 35.67 -12.75
N TRP A 890 14.40 34.72 -12.49
CA TRP A 890 14.72 33.67 -13.46
C TRP A 890 13.62 32.63 -13.61
N TYR A 891 12.84 32.37 -12.55
CA TYR A 891 11.67 31.51 -12.58
C TYR A 891 10.58 32.07 -13.50
N ASP A 892 10.28 33.37 -13.38
CA ASP A 892 9.29 34.04 -14.25
C ASP A 892 9.74 34.01 -15.72
N ARG A 893 11.02 34.33 -15.98
CA ARG A 893 11.62 34.25 -17.32
C ARG A 893 11.65 32.82 -17.86
N TYR A 894 11.90 31.84 -17.00
CA TYR A 894 11.92 30.42 -17.35
C TYR A 894 10.57 29.97 -17.87
N GLN A 895 9.48 30.32 -17.17
CA GLN A 895 8.13 29.99 -17.62
C GLN A 895 7.82 30.58 -19.00
N GLU A 896 8.16 31.85 -19.21
CA GLU A 896 7.96 32.54 -20.49
C GLU A 896 8.81 31.93 -21.61
N HIS A 897 10.09 31.65 -21.35
CA HIS A 897 11.01 31.07 -22.33
C HIS A 897 10.60 29.64 -22.75
N VAL A 898 10.13 28.82 -21.81
CA VAL A 898 9.62 27.48 -22.12
C VAL A 898 8.40 27.54 -23.03
N GLU A 899 7.46 28.44 -22.76
CA GLU A 899 6.22 28.53 -23.52
C GLU A 899 6.41 29.20 -24.89
N HIS A 900 7.15 30.32 -24.95
CA HIS A 900 7.24 31.17 -26.14
C HIS A 900 8.65 31.39 -26.69
N GLY A 901 9.69 31.10 -25.89
CA GLY A 901 11.08 31.41 -26.23
C GLY A 901 11.67 30.60 -27.40
N PRO A 902 12.80 31.03 -27.99
CA PRO A 902 13.46 30.34 -29.10
C PRO A 902 14.20 29.08 -28.63
N ILE A 903 13.94 27.95 -29.29
CA ILE A 903 14.49 26.63 -28.92
C ILE A 903 16.02 26.59 -28.92
N PHE A 904 16.66 27.04 -30.01
CA PHE A 904 18.13 27.08 -30.11
C PHE A 904 18.75 28.18 -29.23
N GLY A 905 17.94 29.12 -28.71
CA GLY A 905 18.36 30.12 -27.73
C GLY A 905 18.50 29.57 -26.31
N THR A 906 17.97 28.37 -26.03
CA THR A 906 17.97 27.79 -24.68
C THR A 906 19.36 27.59 -24.10
N ALA A 907 20.35 27.17 -24.90
CA ALA A 907 21.73 27.04 -24.42
C ALA A 907 22.29 28.40 -23.94
N LYS A 908 21.98 29.48 -24.68
CA LYS A 908 22.37 30.85 -24.29
C LYS A 908 21.60 31.34 -23.07
N PHE A 909 20.32 30.97 -22.95
CA PHE A 909 19.46 31.27 -21.81
C PHE A 909 20.04 30.67 -20.51
N ILE A 910 20.39 29.38 -20.52
CA ILE A 910 20.99 28.71 -19.36
C ILE A 910 22.33 29.37 -18.99
N LYS A 911 23.20 29.67 -19.97
CA LYS A 911 24.46 30.38 -19.72
C LYS A 911 24.28 31.75 -19.07
N ALA A 912 23.28 32.53 -19.53
CA ALA A 912 22.98 33.83 -18.95
C ALA A 912 22.50 33.69 -17.50
N MET A 913 21.64 32.72 -17.21
CA MET A 913 21.20 32.42 -15.84
C MET A 913 22.35 32.02 -14.93
N VAL A 914 23.18 31.08 -15.37
CA VAL A 914 24.36 30.64 -14.60
C VAL A 914 25.28 31.82 -14.31
N LYS A 915 25.53 32.69 -15.31
CA LYS A 915 26.35 33.89 -15.16
C LYS A 915 25.79 34.86 -14.11
N ASP A 916 24.49 35.17 -14.15
CA ASP A 916 23.87 36.07 -13.16
C ASP A 916 23.99 35.50 -11.73
N PHE A 917 23.82 34.18 -11.57
CA PHE A 917 24.03 33.52 -10.29
C PHE A 917 25.50 33.41 -9.89
N GLU A 918 26.45 33.40 -10.83
CA GLU A 918 27.90 33.44 -10.56
C GLU A 918 28.36 34.84 -10.14
N GLU A 919 27.70 35.90 -10.60
CA GLU A 919 27.95 37.29 -10.22
C GLU A 919 27.26 37.68 -8.89
N LEU A 920 26.33 36.87 -8.38
CA LEU A 920 25.63 37.12 -7.12
C LEU A 920 26.64 37.23 -5.95
N PRO A 921 26.63 38.31 -5.14
CA PRO A 921 27.54 38.45 -4.02
C PRO A 921 27.29 37.43 -2.90
N LEU A 922 28.31 36.66 -2.54
CA LEU A 922 28.29 35.68 -1.44
C LEU A 922 29.18 36.13 -0.27
N VAL A 923 28.87 35.64 0.93
CA VAL A 923 29.72 35.80 2.13
C VAL A 923 31.04 35.05 1.97
N SER A 924 31.02 33.91 1.28
CA SER A 924 32.19 33.09 0.97
C SER A 924 31.99 32.39 -0.38
N GLU A 925 33.04 32.39 -1.22
CA GLU A 925 33.10 31.55 -2.41
C GLU A 925 33.42 30.09 -2.06
N GLU A 926 34.17 29.89 -0.97
CA GLU A 926 34.49 28.55 -0.47
C GLU A 926 33.28 27.91 0.21
N ARG A 927 33.11 26.60 -0.01
CA ARG A 927 32.07 25.78 0.61
C ARG A 927 32.43 25.49 2.07
N THR A 928 32.02 26.37 2.97
CA THR A 928 32.28 26.25 4.41
C THR A 928 31.17 25.53 5.17
N LYS A 929 30.00 25.31 4.56
CA LYS A 929 28.85 24.64 5.18
C LYS A 929 28.83 23.13 4.87
N PRO A 930 28.32 22.28 5.78
CA PRO A 930 28.10 20.87 5.48
C PRO A 930 27.17 20.70 4.28
N ARG A 931 27.42 19.68 3.45
CA ARG A 931 26.62 19.39 2.26
C ARG A 931 25.75 18.17 2.48
N VAL A 932 24.46 18.28 2.16
CA VAL A 932 23.49 17.19 2.31
C VAL A 932 22.75 16.94 1.00
N GLY A 933 22.84 15.70 0.53
CA GLY A 933 22.07 15.18 -0.59
C GLY A 933 20.65 14.84 -0.17
N ILE A 934 19.63 15.37 -0.83
CA ILE A 934 18.24 14.95 -0.61
C ILE A 934 17.79 14.11 -1.80
N ILE A 935 17.36 12.88 -1.51
CA ILE A 935 16.89 11.93 -2.53
C ILE A 935 15.60 11.25 -2.07
N GLY A 936 14.84 10.73 -3.02
CA GLY A 936 13.72 9.85 -2.74
C GLY A 936 12.40 10.25 -3.39
N THR A 937 11.43 9.36 -3.28
CA THR A 937 10.16 9.47 -3.99
C THR A 937 9.26 10.58 -3.40
N MET A 938 9.35 10.84 -2.08
CA MET A 938 8.45 11.80 -1.42
C MET A 938 8.72 13.26 -1.80
N CYS A 939 9.96 13.59 -2.19
CA CYS A 939 10.30 14.91 -2.75
C CYS A 939 9.44 15.31 -3.96
N LYS A 940 8.71 14.35 -4.55
CA LYS A 940 7.91 14.52 -5.76
C LYS A 940 6.42 14.26 -5.57
N VAL A 941 6.01 13.85 -4.39
CA VAL A 941 4.59 13.58 -4.10
C VAL A 941 4.09 14.50 -3.00
N GLU A 942 5.01 15.10 -2.23
CA GLU A 942 4.71 16.00 -1.14
C GLU A 942 5.58 17.29 -1.22
N PRO A 943 5.25 18.20 -2.14
CA PRO A 943 6.04 19.41 -2.38
C PRO A 943 6.12 20.33 -1.14
N GLU A 944 5.03 20.51 -0.38
CA GLU A 944 5.03 21.39 0.82
C GLU A 944 6.07 20.96 1.85
N PHE A 945 6.05 19.68 2.25
CA PHE A 945 7.02 19.18 3.22
C PHE A 945 8.45 19.33 2.69
N TYR A 946 8.65 19.04 1.41
CA TYR A 946 9.95 19.13 0.77
C TYR A 946 10.50 20.55 0.80
N ASP A 947 9.69 21.56 0.48
CA ASP A 947 10.08 22.96 0.54
C ASP A 947 10.39 23.42 1.95
N TRP A 948 9.53 23.11 2.91
CA TRP A 948 9.82 23.39 4.31
C TRP A 948 11.14 22.77 4.77
N MET A 949 11.40 21.51 4.41
CA MET A 949 12.64 20.83 4.79
C MET A 949 13.86 21.52 4.19
N LYS A 950 13.77 22.03 2.96
CA LYS A 950 14.86 22.78 2.32
C LYS A 950 15.13 24.08 3.08
N ASP A 951 14.09 24.84 3.38
CA ASP A 951 14.22 26.11 4.11
C ASP A 951 14.77 25.88 5.52
N TYR A 952 14.24 24.90 6.24
CA TYR A 952 14.72 24.49 7.57
C TYR A 952 16.21 24.13 7.57
N LEU A 953 16.65 23.29 6.64
CA LEU A 953 18.06 22.86 6.57
C LEU A 953 19.01 24.02 6.24
N VAL A 954 18.59 24.94 5.38
CA VAL A 954 19.45 26.06 4.94
C VAL A 954 19.45 27.21 5.94
N ASP A 955 18.27 27.67 6.34
CA ASP A 955 18.09 28.88 7.14
C ASP A 955 18.32 28.61 8.64
N GLU A 956 17.90 27.44 9.17
CA GLU A 956 18.06 27.10 10.60
C GLU A 956 19.31 26.26 10.87
N GLU A 957 19.53 25.18 10.11
CA GLU A 957 20.63 24.24 10.40
C GLU A 957 21.95 24.63 9.70
N GLY A 958 21.93 25.62 8.81
CA GLY A 958 23.12 26.16 8.14
C GLY A 958 23.77 25.20 7.14
N VAL A 959 22.98 24.39 6.45
CA VAL A 959 23.45 23.33 5.54
C VAL A 959 23.34 23.78 4.08
N GLU A 960 24.28 23.32 3.24
CA GLU A 960 24.14 23.40 1.79
C GLU A 960 23.43 22.15 1.26
N ILE A 961 22.34 22.34 0.53
CA ILE A 961 21.56 21.24 -0.03
C ILE A 961 22.02 20.94 -1.44
N THR A 962 22.12 19.66 -1.78
CA THR A 962 22.23 19.21 -3.18
C THR A 962 21.12 18.23 -3.48
N ILE A 963 20.52 18.35 -4.66
CA ILE A 963 19.45 17.48 -5.14
C ILE A 963 19.92 16.85 -6.44
N LEU A 964 19.46 15.63 -6.72
CA LEU A 964 19.69 15.05 -8.04
C LEU A 964 18.87 15.78 -9.10
N ASP A 965 19.46 15.90 -10.27
CA ASP A 965 18.77 16.37 -11.46
C ASP A 965 17.54 15.53 -11.85
N PHE A 966 16.42 16.22 -12.05
CA PHE A 966 15.15 15.67 -12.48
C PHE A 966 15.20 15.12 -13.91
N TYR A 967 16.11 15.60 -14.78
CA TYR A 967 16.29 15.01 -16.12
C TYR A 967 16.58 13.50 -16.06
N GLY A 968 17.16 13.02 -14.96
CA GLY A 968 17.41 11.60 -14.73
C GLY A 968 16.13 10.74 -14.85
N TYR A 969 14.98 11.28 -14.46
CA TYR A 969 13.68 10.62 -14.60
C TYR A 969 13.21 10.52 -16.04
N ALA A 970 13.61 11.45 -16.91
CA ALA A 970 13.32 11.39 -18.33
C ALA A 970 14.21 10.38 -19.06
N ILE A 971 15.47 10.21 -18.63
CA ILE A 971 16.43 9.32 -19.32
C ILE A 971 16.34 7.86 -18.86
N ALA A 972 16.05 7.59 -17.58
CA ALA A 972 16.00 6.23 -17.04
C ALA A 972 15.05 5.28 -17.80
N PRO A 973 13.83 5.70 -18.22
CA PRO A 973 12.94 4.87 -19.03
C PRO A 973 13.54 4.42 -20.38
N SER A 974 14.41 5.25 -20.98
CA SER A 974 15.09 4.92 -22.24
C SER A 974 16.04 3.73 -22.06
N TYR A 975 16.80 3.70 -20.96
CA TYR A 975 17.62 2.54 -20.60
C TYR A 975 16.78 1.32 -20.25
N ASN A 976 15.66 1.50 -19.55
CA ASN A 976 14.75 0.41 -19.22
C ASN A 976 14.25 -0.28 -20.50
N ALA A 977 13.82 0.47 -21.50
CA ALA A 977 13.36 -0.08 -22.79
C ALA A 977 14.47 -0.89 -23.50
N MET A 978 15.71 -0.39 -23.50
CA MET A 978 16.85 -1.09 -24.08
C MET A 978 17.19 -2.40 -23.33
N ASN A 979 17.13 -2.38 -21.99
CA ASN A 979 17.43 -3.53 -21.14
C ASN A 979 16.31 -4.59 -21.16
N GLN A 980 15.06 -4.18 -21.35
CA GLN A 980 13.93 -5.09 -21.50
C GLN A 980 14.05 -5.94 -22.77
N TYR A 981 14.52 -5.36 -23.88
CA TYR A 981 14.84 -6.13 -25.09
C TYR A 981 15.93 -7.18 -24.83
N SER A 982 17.06 -6.77 -24.24
CA SER A 982 18.23 -7.65 -24.08
C SER A 982 17.97 -8.80 -23.11
N THR A 983 17.15 -8.58 -22.09
CA THR A 983 16.90 -9.55 -21.00
C THR A 983 15.61 -10.34 -21.22
N TYR A 984 14.50 -9.64 -21.49
CA TYR A 984 13.17 -10.25 -21.56
C TYR A 984 12.65 -10.44 -22.99
N SER A 985 13.49 -10.17 -24.01
CA SER A 985 13.19 -10.38 -25.43
C SER A 985 11.97 -9.62 -25.95
N PHE A 986 11.74 -8.41 -25.43
CA PHE A 986 10.73 -7.47 -25.94
C PHE A 986 10.99 -7.09 -27.43
N PRO A 987 10.04 -6.44 -28.13
CA PRO A 987 10.21 -6.08 -29.54
C PRO A 987 11.43 -5.19 -29.81
N TYR A 988 12.14 -5.45 -30.93
CA TYR A 988 13.34 -4.70 -31.32
C TYR A 988 13.09 -3.18 -31.47
N ALA A 989 11.89 -2.79 -31.89
CA ALA A 989 11.48 -1.39 -32.01
C ALA A 989 11.61 -0.61 -30.69
N MET A 990 11.37 -1.24 -29.53
CA MET A 990 11.56 -0.58 -28.22
C MET A 990 13.02 -0.24 -27.95
N LYS A 991 13.96 -1.10 -28.37
CA LYS A 991 15.40 -0.83 -28.24
C LYS A 991 15.80 0.37 -29.10
N ILE A 992 15.32 0.44 -30.34
CA ILE A 992 15.59 1.57 -31.24
C ILE A 992 15.00 2.86 -30.65
N GLY A 993 13.74 2.84 -30.22
CA GLY A 993 13.08 3.98 -29.61
C GLY A 993 13.82 4.50 -28.36
N GLY A 994 14.25 3.59 -27.48
CA GLY A 994 15.07 3.92 -26.31
C GLY A 994 16.40 4.57 -26.69
N TYR A 995 17.11 4.04 -27.70
CA TYR A 995 18.37 4.59 -28.16
C TYR A 995 18.22 5.99 -28.79
N VAL A 996 17.18 6.21 -29.59
CA VAL A 996 16.88 7.52 -30.19
C VAL A 996 16.55 8.54 -29.10
N SER A 997 15.68 8.17 -28.15
CA SER A 997 15.33 8.99 -27.00
C SER A 997 16.56 9.37 -26.17
N GLN A 998 17.43 8.39 -25.88
CA GLN A 998 18.69 8.61 -25.16
C GLN A 998 19.57 9.65 -25.88
N LYS A 999 19.78 9.53 -27.20
CA LYS A 999 20.59 10.51 -27.96
C LYS A 999 20.00 11.91 -27.93
N MET A 1000 18.68 12.02 -28.02
CA MET A 1000 17.99 13.32 -27.97
C MET A 1000 18.16 13.98 -26.60
N ILE A 1001 17.90 13.25 -25.51
CA ILE A 1001 18.06 13.75 -24.14
C ILE A 1001 19.52 14.14 -23.87
N ARG A 1002 20.48 13.36 -24.40
CA ARG A 1002 21.92 13.63 -24.30
C ARG A 1002 22.31 14.98 -24.90
N MET A 1003 21.66 15.40 -25.97
CA MET A 1003 21.90 16.72 -26.58
C MET A 1003 21.47 17.85 -25.64
N PHE A 1004 20.29 17.76 -25.01
CA PHE A 1004 19.77 18.81 -24.14
C PHE A 1004 20.58 18.95 -22.86
N ILE A 1005 20.93 17.83 -22.20
CA ILE A 1005 21.81 17.87 -21.02
C ILE A 1005 23.20 18.43 -21.38
N GLY A 1006 23.66 18.22 -22.62
CA GLY A 1006 24.89 18.81 -23.13
C GLY A 1006 24.90 20.35 -23.05
N TRP A 1007 23.76 21.01 -23.21
CA TRP A 1007 23.65 22.47 -23.03
C TRP A 1007 23.85 22.90 -21.57
N GLY A 1008 23.31 22.14 -20.63
CA GLY A 1008 23.54 22.35 -19.19
C GLY A 1008 25.01 22.09 -18.83
N ILE A 1009 25.57 20.98 -19.28
CA ILE A 1009 26.98 20.64 -19.07
C ILE A 1009 27.89 21.77 -19.55
N ASP A 1010 27.72 22.25 -20.77
CA ASP A 1010 28.52 23.35 -21.34
C ASP A 1010 28.36 24.68 -20.57
N ALA A 1011 27.18 24.95 -20.01
CA ALA A 1011 26.95 26.13 -19.18
C ALA A 1011 27.69 26.06 -17.83
N PHE A 1012 27.78 24.87 -17.21
CA PHE A 1012 28.42 24.69 -15.91
C PHE A 1012 29.90 24.31 -15.98
N GLN A 1013 30.39 23.78 -17.11
CA GLN A 1013 31.75 23.21 -17.24
C GLN A 1013 32.87 24.21 -16.92
N ASN A 1014 32.65 25.50 -17.21
CA ASN A 1014 33.63 26.57 -16.96
C ASN A 1014 33.31 27.42 -15.73
N SER A 1015 32.20 27.15 -15.03
CA SER A 1015 31.85 27.91 -13.84
C SER A 1015 32.82 27.56 -12.71
N LYS A 1016 33.23 28.56 -11.94
CA LYS A 1016 34.09 28.36 -10.76
C LYS A 1016 33.29 28.07 -9.50
N ARG A 1017 31.98 28.33 -9.52
CA ARG A 1017 31.10 28.30 -8.35
C ARG A 1017 30.27 27.03 -8.21
N PHE A 1018 29.74 26.51 -9.32
CA PHE A 1018 28.77 25.41 -9.35
C PHE A 1018 29.42 24.08 -9.75
N ASP A 1019 28.85 22.97 -9.25
CA ASP A 1019 29.27 21.63 -9.68
C ASP A 1019 28.82 21.38 -11.13
N PRO A 1020 29.66 20.75 -11.97
CA PRO A 1020 29.29 20.46 -13.35
C PRO A 1020 28.17 19.41 -13.40
N MET A 1021 27.19 19.64 -14.28
CA MET A 1021 26.26 18.60 -14.70
C MET A 1021 27.04 17.47 -15.39
N ARG A 1022 26.50 16.24 -15.37
CA ARG A 1022 27.17 15.06 -15.98
C ARG A 1022 26.17 14.21 -16.72
N HIS A 1023 26.67 13.39 -17.64
CA HIS A 1023 25.89 12.35 -18.28
C HIS A 1023 25.63 11.17 -17.34
N MET A 1024 24.44 10.57 -17.41
CA MET A 1024 24.05 9.47 -16.52
C MET A 1024 24.87 8.20 -16.77
N GLU A 1025 25.38 8.01 -17.98
CA GLU A 1025 26.25 6.90 -18.38
C GLU A 1025 27.47 6.75 -17.46
N THR A 1026 27.93 7.84 -16.85
CA THR A 1026 29.10 7.86 -15.97
C THR A 1026 28.93 7.07 -14.67
N VAL A 1027 27.69 6.75 -14.28
CA VAL A 1027 27.38 6.03 -13.04
C VAL A 1027 26.76 4.66 -13.27
N LEU A 1028 26.39 4.29 -14.50
CA LEU A 1028 25.62 3.07 -14.78
C LEU A 1028 26.36 1.79 -14.41
N GLU A 1029 27.63 1.66 -14.75
CA GLU A 1029 28.42 0.45 -14.47
C GLU A 1029 28.50 0.15 -12.96
N ARG A 1030 28.86 1.16 -12.17
CA ARG A 1030 28.89 1.07 -10.69
C ARG A 1030 27.50 0.91 -10.09
N THR A 1031 26.46 1.45 -10.73
CA THR A 1031 25.08 1.25 -10.27
C THR A 1031 24.66 -0.20 -10.47
N TRP A 1032 24.89 -0.75 -11.66
CA TRP A 1032 24.44 -2.09 -12.04
C TRP A 1032 25.21 -3.23 -11.38
N SER A 1033 26.39 -2.97 -10.82
CA SER A 1033 27.10 -3.92 -9.95
C SER A 1033 26.48 -4.03 -8.53
N ILE A 1034 25.69 -3.04 -8.12
CA ILE A 1034 24.94 -3.03 -6.85
C ILE A 1034 23.49 -3.44 -7.08
N VAL A 1035 22.79 -2.76 -7.98
CA VAL A 1035 21.38 -3.03 -8.31
C VAL A 1035 21.25 -3.29 -9.81
N PRO A 1036 20.90 -4.52 -10.23
CA PRO A 1036 20.83 -4.89 -11.64
C PRO A 1036 19.93 -3.98 -12.46
N ALA A 1037 20.31 -3.75 -13.73
CA ALA A 1037 19.57 -2.94 -14.69
C ALA A 1037 18.15 -3.47 -15.00
N THR A 1038 17.91 -4.74 -14.67
CA THR A 1038 16.61 -5.42 -14.78
C THR A 1038 15.61 -4.98 -13.72
N HIS A 1039 16.07 -4.31 -12.65
CA HIS A 1039 15.20 -3.74 -11.62
C HIS A 1039 14.63 -2.40 -12.07
N ILE A 1040 13.42 -2.44 -12.62
CA ILE A 1040 12.73 -1.27 -13.20
C ILE A 1040 11.44 -0.88 -12.46
N SER A 1041 11.18 -1.50 -11.31
CA SER A 1041 9.96 -1.25 -10.53
C SER A 1041 10.03 0.13 -9.88
N GLY A 1042 9.17 1.05 -10.31
CA GLY A 1042 9.22 2.44 -9.83
C GLY A 1042 10.52 3.11 -10.26
N GLU A 1043 11.29 3.63 -9.31
CA GLU A 1043 12.62 4.19 -9.61
C GLU A 1043 13.68 3.11 -9.84
N GLY A 1044 13.46 1.88 -9.38
CA GLY A 1044 14.33 0.76 -9.72
C GLY A 1044 15.82 0.99 -9.41
N TRP A 1045 16.69 0.58 -10.35
CA TRP A 1045 18.15 0.84 -10.30
C TRP A 1045 18.50 2.33 -10.28
N PHE A 1046 17.63 3.18 -10.83
CA PHE A 1046 17.87 4.63 -10.89
C PHE A 1046 17.90 5.25 -9.49
N TYR A 1047 17.30 4.62 -8.47
CA TYR A 1047 17.45 5.10 -7.09
C TYR A 1047 18.90 5.03 -6.59
N THR A 1048 19.61 3.93 -6.90
CA THR A 1048 21.01 3.76 -6.50
C THR A 1048 21.95 4.65 -7.32
N SER A 1049 21.63 4.93 -8.58
CA SER A 1049 22.45 5.85 -9.38
C SER A 1049 22.46 7.27 -8.81
N GLN A 1050 21.39 7.71 -8.13
CA GLN A 1050 21.34 9.02 -7.48
C GLN A 1050 22.41 9.16 -6.40
N PHE A 1051 22.57 8.13 -5.57
CA PHE A 1051 23.61 8.10 -4.55
C PHE A 1051 25.00 8.22 -5.19
N ILE A 1052 25.30 7.37 -6.15
CA ILE A 1052 26.63 7.31 -6.79
C ILE A 1052 26.94 8.65 -7.48
N PHE A 1053 25.95 9.24 -8.15
CA PHE A 1053 26.10 10.52 -8.82
C PHE A 1053 26.50 11.65 -7.85
N LEU A 1054 25.82 11.74 -6.70
CA LEU A 1054 26.09 12.77 -5.69
C LEU A 1054 27.38 12.46 -4.89
N LEU A 1055 27.67 11.19 -4.63
CA LEU A 1055 28.92 10.75 -3.99
C LEU A 1055 30.14 11.12 -4.83
N ASP A 1056 30.07 11.00 -6.17
CA ASP A 1056 31.14 11.44 -7.07
C ASP A 1056 31.34 12.96 -7.11
N GLN A 1057 30.42 13.72 -6.53
CA GLN A 1057 30.53 15.16 -6.32
C GLN A 1057 31.03 15.50 -4.90
N GLY A 1058 31.43 14.50 -4.11
CA GLY A 1058 31.94 14.66 -2.75
C GLY A 1058 30.84 14.94 -1.72
N ILE A 1059 29.64 14.42 -1.93
CA ILE A 1059 28.53 14.52 -0.97
C ILE A 1059 28.42 13.19 -0.24
N ASP A 1060 28.82 13.16 1.03
CA ASP A 1060 28.82 11.94 1.85
C ASP A 1060 27.56 11.80 2.72
N ASN A 1061 26.76 12.86 2.88
CA ASN A 1061 25.62 12.92 3.78
C ASN A 1061 24.28 12.95 3.01
N PHE A 1062 23.35 12.04 3.32
CA PHE A 1062 22.08 11.90 2.59
C PHE A 1062 20.85 11.84 3.48
N ILE A 1063 19.80 12.58 3.10
CA ILE A 1063 18.44 12.43 3.61
C ILE A 1063 17.60 11.74 2.53
N CYS A 1064 17.09 10.55 2.83
CA CYS A 1064 16.26 9.75 1.94
C CYS A 1064 14.79 9.86 2.36
N THR A 1065 13.93 10.42 1.52
CA THR A 1065 12.49 10.58 1.80
C THR A 1065 11.67 9.52 1.06
N THR A 1066 10.95 8.68 1.79
CA THR A 1066 10.23 7.54 1.20
C THR A 1066 8.85 7.35 1.83
N PRO A 1067 7.83 6.94 1.05
CA PRO A 1067 6.63 6.36 1.65
C PRO A 1067 7.01 5.17 2.55
N PHE A 1068 6.25 4.97 3.62
CA PHE A 1068 6.28 3.74 4.40
C PHE A 1068 5.97 2.56 3.48
N ASP A 1069 6.67 1.44 3.66
CA ASP A 1069 6.54 0.21 2.85
C ASP A 1069 6.75 0.40 1.32
N CYS A 1070 7.50 1.41 0.90
CA CYS A 1070 7.83 1.62 -0.51
C CYS A 1070 8.75 0.50 -1.04
N MET A 1071 8.19 -0.45 -1.79
CA MET A 1071 8.93 -1.62 -2.27
C MET A 1071 10.19 -1.31 -3.11
N PRO A 1072 10.19 -0.35 -4.06
CA PRO A 1072 11.41 0.02 -4.80
C PRO A 1072 12.55 0.49 -3.89
N VAL A 1073 12.24 1.18 -2.79
CA VAL A 1073 13.24 1.73 -1.85
C VAL A 1073 13.90 0.63 -1.02
N HIS A 1074 13.19 -0.47 -0.75
CA HIS A 1074 13.79 -1.62 -0.06
C HIS A 1074 15.00 -2.18 -0.78
N LEU A 1075 15.03 -2.16 -2.12
CA LEU A 1075 16.20 -2.57 -2.89
C LEU A 1075 17.13 -1.39 -3.19
N GLY A 1076 16.62 -0.34 -3.85
CA GLY A 1076 17.43 0.74 -4.42
C GLY A 1076 18.11 1.65 -3.40
N CYS A 1077 17.63 1.66 -2.15
CA CYS A 1077 18.19 2.44 -1.05
C CYS A 1077 18.71 1.54 0.07
N ARG A 1078 17.80 0.90 0.81
CA ARG A 1078 18.16 0.15 2.02
C ARG A 1078 18.97 -1.11 1.67
N GLY A 1079 18.53 -1.86 0.65
CA GLY A 1079 19.22 -3.07 0.18
C GLY A 1079 20.57 -2.80 -0.49
N ALA A 1080 20.77 -1.61 -1.05
CA ALA A 1080 22.05 -1.18 -1.61
C ALA A 1080 23.04 -0.70 -0.52
N MET A 1081 22.56 -0.38 0.69
CA MET A 1081 23.32 0.36 1.71
C MET A 1081 24.62 -0.33 2.13
N LYS A 1082 24.61 -1.66 2.32
CA LYS A 1082 25.81 -2.41 2.74
C LYS A 1082 26.93 -2.29 1.72
N LYS A 1083 26.63 -2.50 0.43
CA LYS A 1083 27.60 -2.34 -0.67
C LYS A 1083 28.01 -0.88 -0.86
N LEU A 1084 27.05 0.06 -0.78
CA LEU A 1084 27.35 1.48 -0.87
C LEU A 1084 28.33 1.93 0.23
N LYS A 1085 28.12 1.52 1.49
CA LYS A 1085 29.05 1.83 2.60
C LYS A 1085 30.42 1.16 2.43
N ALA A 1086 30.47 -0.05 1.85
CA ALA A 1086 31.74 -0.71 1.55
C ALA A 1086 32.53 0.05 0.46
N MET A 1087 31.84 0.61 -0.54
CA MET A 1087 32.44 1.41 -1.61
C MET A 1087 32.76 2.85 -1.17
N PHE A 1088 31.94 3.42 -0.28
CA PHE A 1088 32.02 4.80 0.20
C PHE A 1088 31.97 4.82 1.73
N PRO A 1089 33.12 4.63 2.42
CA PRO A 1089 33.14 4.47 3.88
C PRO A 1089 32.65 5.69 4.68
N LYS A 1090 32.67 6.88 4.09
CA LYS A 1090 32.17 8.12 4.71
C LYS A 1090 30.66 8.30 4.60
N LEU A 1091 29.97 7.42 3.86
CA LEU A 1091 28.55 7.53 3.58
C LEU A 1091 27.71 7.52 4.86
N ASN A 1092 27.04 8.64 5.12
CA ASN A 1092 26.12 8.86 6.21
C ASN A 1092 24.70 9.06 5.66
N VAL A 1093 23.74 8.23 6.07
CA VAL A 1093 22.39 8.23 5.49
C VAL A 1093 21.32 8.22 6.58
N CYS A 1094 20.37 9.15 6.47
CA CYS A 1094 19.13 9.17 7.24
C CYS A 1094 17.96 8.82 6.34
N VAL A 1095 17.21 7.76 6.67
CA VAL A 1095 15.98 7.39 5.96
C VAL A 1095 14.76 7.85 6.75
N LEU A 1096 13.92 8.66 6.09
CA LEU A 1096 12.69 9.22 6.60
C LEU A 1096 11.49 8.55 5.93
N ASP A 1097 10.72 7.80 6.73
CA ASP A 1097 9.50 7.13 6.28
C ASP A 1097 8.28 8.05 6.47
N PHE A 1098 7.43 8.13 5.44
CA PHE A 1098 6.22 8.96 5.38
C PHE A 1098 4.97 8.08 5.32
N ASP A 1099 4.03 8.33 6.21
CA ASP A 1099 2.71 7.70 6.24
C ASP A 1099 1.73 8.73 6.81
N ALA A 1100 0.43 8.55 6.60
CA ALA A 1100 -0.61 9.37 7.20
C ALA A 1100 -0.51 9.44 8.75
N GLY A 1101 0.16 8.47 9.37
CA GLY A 1101 0.43 8.46 10.82
C GLY A 1101 1.73 9.13 11.28
N SER A 1102 2.71 9.44 10.40
CA SER A 1102 4.07 9.80 10.82
C SER A 1102 4.16 11.25 11.32
N SER A 1103 4.82 11.48 12.46
CA SER A 1103 4.91 12.83 13.08
C SER A 1103 6.09 13.63 12.53
N ARG A 1104 5.85 14.90 12.18
CA ARG A 1104 6.89 15.85 11.76
C ARG A 1104 8.03 15.94 12.78
N MET A 1105 7.72 15.91 14.08
CA MET A 1105 8.72 15.91 15.15
C MET A 1105 9.67 14.70 15.10
N ASN A 1106 9.16 13.50 14.80
CA ASN A 1106 10.00 12.30 14.64
C ASN A 1106 10.96 12.45 13.44
N GLN A 1107 10.47 13.01 12.33
CA GLN A 1107 11.30 13.27 11.15
C GLN A 1107 12.40 14.30 11.47
N LEU A 1108 12.04 15.40 12.12
CA LEU A 1108 12.97 16.45 12.53
C LEU A 1108 14.04 15.94 13.51
N ASN A 1109 13.65 15.13 14.50
CA ASN A 1109 14.60 14.51 15.42
C ASN A 1109 15.62 13.60 14.70
N ARG A 1110 15.18 12.84 13.70
CA ARG A 1110 16.07 12.00 12.88
C ARG A 1110 17.02 12.83 12.02
N ILE A 1111 16.53 13.92 11.43
CA ILE A 1111 17.35 14.87 10.68
C ILE A 1111 18.43 15.44 11.62
N ARG A 1112 18.05 16.00 12.77
CA ARG A 1112 18.99 16.57 13.75
C ARG A 1112 20.02 15.57 14.24
N LEU A 1113 19.61 14.33 14.54
CA LEU A 1113 20.54 13.26 14.94
C LEU A 1113 21.58 12.98 13.87
N MET A 1114 21.15 12.91 12.60
CA MET A 1114 22.07 12.70 11.47
C MET A 1114 22.99 13.90 11.26
N LEU A 1115 22.47 15.13 11.31
CA LEU A 1115 23.30 16.34 11.24
C LEU A 1115 24.35 16.37 12.36
N ASN A 1116 23.97 16.06 13.60
CA ASN A 1116 24.89 16.06 14.75
C ASN A 1116 25.96 14.95 14.68
N SER A 1117 25.72 13.89 13.91
CA SER A 1117 26.71 12.84 13.66
C SER A 1117 27.78 13.22 12.63
N MET A 1118 27.61 14.33 11.91
CA MET A 1118 28.51 14.75 10.84
C MET A 1118 29.87 15.22 11.40
N PRO A 1119 30.99 14.68 10.88
CA PRO A 1119 32.33 15.14 11.27
C PRO A 1119 32.52 16.66 11.05
N GLU A 1120 31.98 17.20 9.96
CA GLU A 1120 32.03 18.64 9.65
C GLU A 1120 31.33 19.47 10.72
N ARG A 1121 30.26 18.93 11.33
CA ARG A 1121 29.48 19.58 12.38
C ARG A 1121 30.14 19.45 13.76
N GLN A 1122 30.77 18.31 14.05
CA GLN A 1122 31.52 18.11 15.30
C GLN A 1122 32.71 19.06 15.44
N ASN A 1123 33.35 19.39 14.32
CA ASN A 1123 34.48 20.33 14.26
C ASN A 1123 34.06 21.80 14.39
N GLN A 1124 32.78 22.14 14.17
CA GLN A 1124 32.25 23.50 14.33
C GLN A 1124 31.94 23.85 15.80
N GLY A 1125 32.12 22.90 16.73
CA GLY A 1125 31.73 23.02 18.14
C GLY A 1125 30.20 23.10 18.32
N PRO A 1126 29.67 23.05 19.55
CA PRO A 1126 28.27 23.34 19.79
C PRO A 1126 28.01 24.78 19.35
N GLN A 1127 27.14 24.98 18.36
CA GLN A 1127 26.74 26.34 17.99
C GLN A 1127 26.12 27.05 19.20
N LYS A 1128 26.38 28.36 19.31
CA LYS A 1128 25.96 29.26 20.39
C LYS A 1128 24.44 29.50 20.49
N THR A 1129 23.63 28.63 19.91
CA THR A 1129 22.16 28.69 19.95
C THR A 1129 21.60 27.26 20.04
N LEU A 1130 21.90 26.57 21.14
CA LEU A 1130 21.30 25.27 21.46
C LEU A 1130 20.61 25.25 22.83
N CYS A 1131 20.10 26.42 23.20
CA CYS A 1131 18.89 26.65 23.99
C CYS A 1131 18.46 28.09 23.70
N ARG A 1132 17.80 28.33 22.56
CA ARG A 1132 16.81 29.41 22.57
C ARG A 1132 15.56 28.83 23.21
N VAL A 1133 15.52 28.97 24.53
CA VAL A 1133 14.26 29.08 25.27
C VAL A 1133 13.45 30.28 24.73
N GLY A 1134 14.07 31.17 23.95
CA GLY A 1134 13.44 32.30 23.24
C GLY A 1134 12.35 31.97 22.22
N ASP A 1135 12.31 30.79 21.58
CA ASP A 1135 11.14 30.44 20.74
C ASP A 1135 9.97 29.88 21.59
N LEU A 1136 10.20 29.69 22.89
CA LEU A 1136 9.18 29.45 23.93
C LEU A 1136 8.78 30.74 24.67
N GLU A 1137 9.58 31.82 24.62
CA GLU A 1137 9.34 33.05 25.39
C GLU A 1137 8.29 33.95 24.73
N ASP A 1138 8.15 33.95 23.40
CA ASP A 1138 7.06 34.65 22.70
C ASP A 1138 5.67 33.95 22.87
N LEU A 1139 5.65 32.77 23.53
CA LEU A 1139 4.48 31.93 23.78
C LEU A 1139 4.04 31.89 25.25
N ILE A 1140 4.81 32.46 26.16
CA ILE A 1140 4.52 32.47 27.60
C ILE A 1140 4.48 33.94 28.02
N GLY A 1141 3.27 34.44 28.25
CA GLY A 1141 3.08 35.77 28.82
C GLY A 1141 3.81 35.88 30.16
N ASP A 1142 4.48 37.03 30.35
CA ASP A 1142 5.19 37.42 31.57
C ASP A 1142 4.26 37.38 32.79
N ASP A 1143 4.14 36.22 33.44
CA ASP A 1143 3.80 36.08 34.85
C ASP A 1143 4.28 34.70 35.32
N ASP A 1144 4.92 34.65 36.50
CA ASP A 1144 5.37 33.46 37.24
C ASP A 1144 6.81 32.94 37.05
N LEU A 1145 7.79 33.78 37.40
CA LEU A 1145 9.15 33.35 37.81
C LEU A 1145 9.28 33.30 39.35
N GLN A 1146 8.70 32.30 40.02
CA GLN A 1146 9.16 31.85 41.34
C GLN A 1146 8.80 30.37 41.51
N TYR A 1147 9.78 29.44 41.47
CA TYR A 1147 9.95 28.36 42.46
C TYR A 1147 11.13 27.41 42.14
N SER A 1148 11.97 27.24 43.17
CA SER A 1148 12.83 26.09 43.51
C SER A 1148 14.18 25.88 42.78
N SER A 1149 15.19 26.47 43.41
CA SER A 1149 16.57 25.97 43.48
C SER A 1149 16.68 24.79 44.46
N SER A 1150 17.25 23.64 44.05
CA SER A 1150 18.06 22.80 44.95
C SER A 1150 18.76 21.64 44.22
N SER A 1151 19.98 21.35 44.70
CA SER A 1151 20.85 20.18 44.52
C SER A 1151 21.67 20.03 43.23
N SER A 1152 22.84 20.70 43.25
CA SER A 1152 24.07 20.32 42.55
C SER A 1152 24.97 19.48 43.47
N SER A 1153 25.42 18.29 43.04
CA SER A 1153 26.74 17.74 43.39
C SER A 1153 27.03 16.42 42.66
N SER A 1154 28.31 16.22 42.33
CA SER A 1154 29.02 15.03 41.84
C SER A 1154 29.06 14.75 40.33
N LEU A 1155 30.01 15.42 39.65
CA LEU A 1155 30.63 14.94 38.42
C LEU A 1155 32.04 15.56 38.28
N GLU A 1156 32.95 15.16 39.17
CA GLU A 1156 34.40 15.39 39.03
C GLU A 1156 35.15 14.12 39.44
N SER A 1157 35.54 13.30 38.47
CA SER A 1157 36.75 12.48 38.54
C SER A 1157 37.06 11.89 37.17
N PHE A 1158 38.34 11.94 36.79
CA PHE A 1158 38.99 11.36 35.60
C PHE A 1158 39.06 12.19 34.31
N ARG A 1159 39.86 13.26 34.38
CA ARG A 1159 40.78 13.67 33.31
C ARG A 1159 42.17 13.93 33.90
N SER A 1160 43.16 13.10 33.56
CA SER A 1160 44.59 13.53 33.51
C SER A 1160 45.52 12.42 32.98
N GLY A 1161 46.35 12.79 32.01
CA GLY A 1161 47.56 12.07 31.56
C GLY A 1161 47.48 11.65 30.09
N CYS A 1162 48.35 12.03 29.15
CA CYS A 1162 49.58 12.81 29.12
C CYS A 1162 49.81 13.27 27.65
N SER A 1163 50.69 14.27 27.46
CA SER A 1163 51.26 14.73 26.18
C SER A 1163 52.78 14.92 26.37
N PRO A 1164 53.63 15.29 25.38
CA PRO A 1164 54.29 14.42 24.39
C PRO A 1164 55.84 14.57 24.42
N VAL A 1165 56.63 13.57 24.00
CA VAL A 1165 58.07 13.76 23.68
C VAL A 1165 58.49 12.88 22.50
N ALA A 1166 59.25 13.50 21.59
CA ALA A 1166 59.87 12.96 20.38
C ALA A 1166 61.16 12.15 20.66
N CYS A 1167 61.57 11.25 19.76
CA CYS A 1167 62.79 11.37 18.91
C CYS A 1167 63.25 10.02 18.29
N GLN A 1168 63.34 10.01 16.95
CA GLN A 1168 64.39 9.47 16.06
C GLN A 1168 65.01 8.04 16.21
N SER A 1169 64.99 7.31 15.08
CA SER A 1169 66.14 6.90 14.23
C SER A 1169 66.22 5.41 13.78
N CYS A 1170 66.87 5.24 12.61
CA CYS A 1170 67.22 4.05 11.80
C CYS A 1170 66.11 3.41 10.95
N SER A 1171 65.95 3.63 9.62
CA SER A 1171 66.84 3.68 8.43
C SER A 1171 67.31 2.32 7.90
N SER A 1172 66.83 1.91 6.72
CA SER A 1172 67.67 1.61 5.54
C SER A 1172 66.86 1.11 4.32
N SER A 1173 67.02 1.84 3.20
CA SER A 1173 67.17 1.39 1.78
C SER A 1173 66.10 0.50 1.13
N SER A 1174 65.68 0.64 -0.13
CA SER A 1174 66.01 1.52 -1.27
C SER A 1174 65.17 1.01 -2.46
N GLY A 1175 64.57 1.90 -3.26
CA GLY A 1175 63.87 1.45 -4.46
C GLY A 1175 63.04 2.51 -5.19
N CYS A 1176 63.52 3.75 -5.27
CA CYS A 1176 62.95 4.78 -6.13
C CYS A 1176 64.07 5.33 -7.02
N ASN A 1177 64.16 4.81 -8.25
CA ASN A 1177 64.66 5.52 -9.43
C ASN A 1177 64.62 4.54 -10.61
N ILE A 1178 63.60 4.68 -11.47
CA ILE A 1178 63.72 4.57 -12.93
C ILE A 1178 62.42 5.12 -13.53
N LEU A 1179 62.60 6.21 -14.29
CA LEU A 1179 61.75 6.71 -15.37
C LEU A 1179 60.51 7.57 -15.05
N ARG A 1180 60.82 8.74 -14.45
CA ARG A 1180 60.48 10.02 -15.10
C ARG A 1180 61.30 10.17 -16.39
N LYS A 1181 60.72 9.86 -17.54
CA LYS A 1181 61.15 10.37 -18.85
C LYS A 1181 60.02 10.19 -19.87
N ALA A 1182 59.10 11.15 -19.91
CA ALA A 1182 58.41 11.65 -21.11
C ALA A 1182 57.17 12.48 -20.72
N VAL A 1183 57.40 13.75 -20.42
CA VAL A 1183 56.42 14.84 -20.60
C VAL A 1183 57.12 15.88 -21.47
N GLN A 1184 56.37 16.49 -22.41
CA GLN A 1184 56.72 17.45 -23.48
C GLN A 1184 57.02 16.75 -24.84
N ASN A 1185 56.29 16.94 -25.95
CA ASN A 1185 55.59 18.12 -26.48
C ASN A 1185 54.39 17.77 -27.40
N LYS A 1186 53.35 18.61 -27.31
CA LYS A 1186 52.42 19.23 -28.30
C LYS A 1186 52.26 18.60 -29.72
N LEU A 1187 51.14 18.60 -30.48
CA LEU A 1187 49.82 19.28 -30.59
C LEU A 1187 49.61 19.47 -32.14
N ALA A 1188 48.35 19.51 -32.61
CA ALA A 1188 47.87 19.63 -34.01
C ALA A 1188 47.68 18.27 -34.74
N GLN A 1189 46.61 17.97 -35.47
CA GLN A 1189 45.46 18.74 -35.97
C GLN A 1189 44.37 17.76 -36.46
N GLN A 1190 43.13 18.24 -36.45
CA GLN A 1190 41.98 17.91 -37.32
C GLN A 1190 42.13 16.77 -38.34
N THR A 1191 41.23 15.77 -38.27
CA THR A 1191 40.16 15.46 -39.25
C THR A 1191 39.68 14.02 -39.01
N PHE A 1192 38.44 13.84 -38.59
CA PHE A 1192 37.66 12.64 -38.96
C PHE A 1192 36.16 12.99 -38.92
N ILE A 1193 35.80 14.02 -39.71
CA ILE A 1193 34.45 14.20 -40.23
C ILE A 1193 34.53 13.62 -41.64
N GLY A 1194 34.00 12.42 -41.86
CA GLY A 1194 34.06 11.78 -43.18
C GLY A 1194 33.53 10.35 -43.26
N ALA A 1195 33.68 9.51 -42.23
CA ALA A 1195 33.39 8.08 -42.36
C ALA A 1195 32.06 7.59 -41.73
N VAL A 1196 31.25 8.50 -41.15
CA VAL A 1196 29.97 8.11 -40.50
C VAL A 1196 28.75 8.45 -41.38
N ALA A 1197 28.96 9.10 -42.53
CA ALA A 1197 27.87 9.41 -43.47
C ALA A 1197 27.58 8.28 -44.46
N GLU A 1198 28.56 7.41 -44.76
CA GLU A 1198 28.36 6.30 -45.71
C GLU A 1198 27.71 5.07 -45.06
N ASP A 1199 28.06 4.73 -43.81
CA ASP A 1199 27.45 3.59 -43.08
C ASP A 1199 25.98 3.82 -42.72
N ILE A 1200 25.57 5.08 -42.50
CA ILE A 1200 24.16 5.43 -42.21
C ILE A 1200 23.28 5.28 -43.45
N THR A 1201 23.86 5.39 -44.66
CA THR A 1201 23.09 5.28 -45.91
C THR A 1201 22.96 3.82 -46.36
N GLU A 1202 23.95 2.96 -46.10
CA GLU A 1202 23.86 1.53 -46.45
C GLU A 1202 22.89 0.72 -45.57
N GLU A 1203 22.76 1.03 -44.27
CA GLU A 1203 21.80 0.31 -43.40
C GLU A 1203 20.36 0.78 -43.56
N ILE A 1204 20.13 2.05 -43.91
CA ILE A 1204 18.78 2.58 -44.16
C ILE A 1204 18.21 2.06 -45.50
N VAL A 1205 19.07 1.80 -46.50
CA VAL A 1205 18.64 1.23 -47.79
C VAL A 1205 18.35 -0.28 -47.70
N LYS A 1206 18.97 -1.03 -46.77
CA LYS A 1206 18.69 -2.46 -46.58
C LYS A 1206 17.37 -2.76 -45.86
N ALA A 1207 16.73 -1.78 -45.22
CA ALA A 1207 15.50 -1.97 -44.46
C ALA A 1207 14.19 -1.69 -45.24
N GLN A 1208 14.27 -1.36 -46.54
CA GLN A 1208 13.09 -1.08 -47.40
C GLN A 1208 12.78 -2.21 -48.38
N GLN A 1209 12.59 -3.44 -47.91
CA GLN A 1209 11.88 -4.47 -48.68
C GLN A 1209 10.56 -4.85 -47.99
N PRO A 1210 9.40 -4.76 -48.67
CA PRO A 1210 8.13 -5.18 -48.11
C PRO A 1210 7.95 -6.69 -48.33
N ILE A 1211 7.99 -7.48 -47.26
CA ILE A 1211 7.57 -8.88 -47.35
C ILE A 1211 6.06 -8.93 -47.08
N LYS A 1212 5.30 -8.97 -48.19
CA LYS A 1212 3.98 -9.58 -48.26
C LYS A 1212 4.14 -11.10 -48.18
N ALA A 1213 3.60 -11.72 -47.13
CA ALA A 1213 2.96 -13.03 -47.09
C ALA A 1213 2.40 -13.24 -45.67
#